data_AF-A0A7J6LYA3-F1
#
_entry.id   AF-A0A7J6LYA3-F1
#
_cell.length_a   1.000
_cell.length_b   1.000
_cell.length_c   1.000
_cell.angle_alpha   90.00
_cell.angle_beta   90.00
_cell.angle_gamma   90.00
#
_symmetry.space_group_name_H-M   'P 1'
#
loop_
_entity.id
_entity.type
_entity.pdbx_description
1 polymer ?
#
loop_
_entity_poly.entity_id
_entity_poly.type
_entity_poly.pdbx_seq_one_letter_code
_entity_poly.pdbx_strand_id
1 'polypeptide(L)'
;MIVLRHCGVFCLVASVGSLGPDISAVECWVGGFTADHCCRADVSDRPECWSGGINYDDCCPNAECWSSGYTYSTCCNETLYGRQGNPLCWDGDLFTPESCCEMKEAPLSWYEALFLPFPMDEIYTLSEFYTDSQYGPDFGYYSRGRVISQAKIDLNGSTTEEFSHFTTYPMALSPHFAFVICRKLFVMWMVAGMPDYFPIIEFGAGSGQLASDILRCLADPPFDTDGLASRWASSSQYFTVERSPALAARQRKRGLSVVEADAQSAQTACPRVRDHLRYQRFGAGVALSNELLDAFAPAKLRLSVFATNVTACSSWQEVRIAHVISYDDLLSTYSMLGVSPAAAQEYVAQLDGQSRASSCSVAESSVGRAAMEALNKTDCSEEAKNDCIAVVFALSRLIDYTDLQLPHAAHNMRIRLRNDPQLRSRLMTIVEEEHQLLTAKAPRPVLVGKHVYRELRHLMRDHEAAEIQLVHLMTTRRLSVALNPRTCLLFTPWMRRNSKSIMKIAARYRQMGHVSVAFSVRHGEEEYIKLVDCILGGRGFILSIDYGASFEPLAHSVSSSPFEDGVAVPPIPPSSIAAGLPEDCQANWMRCPGFVDLTSFVDFTNVARTGEELGWDTILHGPQNLLEKLTPSPRSSSSSGSVVPGVYAIHEHMPPEHPAARHMRSWYGHDDLEGVQRWTGFKVLVQSKGIAAEYEEMVREGAVSWHLSSEEKDKCWRVDITEVPQADVVDRLGILTLFEHDHDATAGEYARGYENSQLSVQLVDIVESGNSSEHFITWERMWGVQRVSTVLRKTLEVMGMTPPMNRSLEPFQCLAIRKAKKRQSS
;
A
#
# COMPACT_ATOMS: atom_id res chain seq x y z
N MET A 1 -30.18 -11.62 25.01
CA MET A 1 -30.22 -13.05 24.68
C MET A 1 -29.29 -13.24 23.48
N ILE A 2 -28.00 -13.40 23.77
CA ILE A 2 -26.89 -13.38 22.81
C ILE A 2 -26.33 -14.80 22.79
N VAL A 3 -26.46 -15.50 21.66
CA VAL A 3 -25.93 -16.85 21.48
C VAL A 3 -24.53 -16.73 20.88
N LEU A 4 -23.53 -16.87 21.73
CA LEU A 4 -22.13 -17.07 21.34
C LEU A 4 -22.00 -18.46 20.70
N ARG A 5 -21.69 -18.53 19.40
CA ARG A 5 -21.20 -19.76 18.77
C ARG A 5 -19.67 -19.80 18.87
N HIS A 6 -19.17 -20.65 19.75
CA HIS A 6 -17.80 -21.17 19.68
C HIS A 6 -17.69 -22.13 18.48
N CYS A 7 -16.97 -21.74 17.43
CA CYS A 7 -16.40 -22.69 16.48
C CYS A 7 -14.97 -23.00 16.92
N GLY A 8 -14.77 -24.17 17.52
CA GLY A 8 -13.45 -24.73 17.77
C GLY A 8 -12.80 -25.10 16.43
N VAL A 9 -11.68 -24.45 16.12
CA VAL A 9 -10.83 -24.79 14.98
C VAL A 9 -9.98 -26.00 15.36
N PHE A 10 -10.37 -27.18 14.88
CA PHE A 10 -9.49 -28.34 14.85
C PHE A 10 -8.59 -28.22 13.61
N CYS A 11 -7.36 -27.72 13.79
CA CYS A 11 -6.31 -27.83 12.77
C CYS A 11 -5.85 -29.29 12.67
N LEU A 12 -6.42 -30.03 11.72
CA LEU A 12 -5.82 -31.26 11.21
C LEU A 12 -4.64 -30.87 10.32
N VAL A 13 -3.42 -31.01 10.85
CA VAL A 13 -2.18 -30.88 10.08
C VAL A 13 -2.11 -32.06 9.11
N ALA A 14 -2.66 -31.89 7.90
CA ALA A 14 -2.40 -32.78 6.79
C ALA A 14 -0.94 -32.58 6.34
N SER A 15 -0.21 -33.69 6.14
CA SER A 15 1.19 -33.64 5.71
C SER A 15 1.33 -32.89 4.38
N VAL A 16 2.06 -31.78 4.40
CA VAL A 16 2.37 -30.96 3.24
C VAL A 16 3.38 -31.70 2.35
N GLY A 17 2.87 -32.45 1.38
CA GLY A 17 3.66 -33.18 0.38
C GLY A 17 3.41 -32.65 -1.02
N SER A 18 4.44 -32.09 -1.65
CA SER A 18 4.54 -31.65 -3.05
C SER A 18 3.52 -30.61 -3.52
N LEU A 19 3.78 -29.96 -4.67
CA LEU A 19 2.79 -29.18 -5.41
C LEU A 19 1.43 -29.90 -5.33
N GLY A 20 0.33 -29.20 -5.02
CA GLY A 20 -0.99 -29.83 -5.14
C GLY A 20 -1.01 -30.56 -6.48
N PRO A 21 -1.27 -31.88 -6.52
CA PRO A 21 -1.02 -32.69 -7.70
C PRO A 21 -1.72 -32.02 -8.87
N ASP A 22 -1.01 -31.88 -9.99
CA ASP A 22 -1.63 -31.47 -11.24
C ASP A 22 -2.84 -32.38 -11.46
N ILE A 23 -4.04 -31.85 -11.22
CA ILE A 23 -5.26 -32.66 -11.12
C ILE A 23 -5.50 -33.32 -12.47
N SER A 24 -5.14 -32.64 -13.55
CA SER A 24 -5.14 -33.20 -14.89
C SER A 24 -4.25 -34.44 -15.02
N ALA A 25 -3.09 -34.49 -14.36
CA ALA A 25 -2.21 -35.66 -14.38
C ALA A 25 -2.83 -36.91 -13.73
N VAL A 26 -3.84 -36.74 -12.88
CA VAL A 26 -4.52 -37.84 -12.16
C VAL A 26 -5.87 -38.18 -12.78
N GLU A 27 -6.66 -37.18 -13.19
CA GLU A 27 -8.06 -37.37 -13.60
C GLU A 27 -8.25 -37.46 -15.12
N CYS A 28 -7.33 -36.94 -15.93
CA CYS A 28 -7.57 -36.79 -17.37
C CYS A 28 -7.24 -38.01 -18.21
N TRP A 29 -6.29 -38.84 -17.78
CA TRP A 29 -5.69 -39.88 -18.63
C TRP A 29 -6.16 -41.26 -18.22
N VAL A 30 -6.56 -42.08 -19.19
CA VAL A 30 -6.97 -43.48 -18.97
C VAL A 30 -5.91 -44.41 -19.50
N GLY A 31 -5.54 -45.45 -18.75
CA GLY A 31 -4.45 -46.34 -19.18
C GLY A 31 -3.10 -45.61 -19.16
N GLY A 32 -2.08 -46.15 -19.84
CA GLY A 32 -0.72 -45.60 -19.82
C GLY A 32 -0.51 -44.31 -20.64
N PHE A 33 -1.57 -43.55 -20.95
CA PHE A 33 -1.47 -42.32 -21.74
C PHE A 33 -0.95 -41.14 -20.91
N THR A 34 -0.36 -40.14 -21.59
CA THR A 34 0.25 -38.95 -20.98
C THR A 34 -0.24 -37.68 -21.66
N ALA A 35 -0.10 -36.53 -20.98
CA ALA A 35 -0.41 -35.22 -21.54
C ALA A 35 0.32 -34.96 -22.87
N ASP A 36 1.60 -35.33 -22.94
CA ASP A 36 2.41 -35.23 -24.17
C ASP A 36 1.83 -36.01 -25.36
N HIS A 37 1.16 -37.13 -25.09
CA HIS A 37 0.53 -37.93 -26.13
C HIS A 37 -0.81 -37.34 -26.57
N CYS A 38 -1.64 -36.97 -25.60
CA CYS A 38 -3.04 -36.64 -25.84
C CYS A 38 -3.30 -35.17 -26.17
N CYS A 39 -2.40 -34.24 -25.79
CA CYS A 39 -2.57 -32.81 -26.04
C CYS A 39 -1.80 -32.26 -27.25
N ARG A 40 -1.05 -33.11 -27.97
CA ARG A 40 -0.40 -32.78 -29.27
C ARG A 40 -1.30 -33.10 -30.47
N ALA A 41 -2.58 -32.78 -30.34
CA ALA A 41 -3.63 -32.98 -31.33
C ALA A 41 -4.80 -32.03 -30.98
N ASP A 42 -5.87 -31.98 -31.78
CA ASP A 42 -7.11 -31.27 -31.38
C ASP A 42 -8.18 -32.22 -30.80
N VAL A 43 -9.32 -31.64 -30.37
CA VAL A 43 -10.47 -32.33 -29.77
C VAL A 43 -10.94 -33.55 -30.58
N SER A 44 -10.70 -33.56 -31.91
CA SER A 44 -11.22 -34.58 -32.82
C SER A 44 -10.27 -35.77 -33.06
N ASP A 45 -9.01 -35.65 -32.66
CA ASP A 45 -7.95 -36.57 -33.11
C ASP A 45 -7.74 -37.79 -32.22
N ARG A 46 -8.15 -37.74 -30.93
CA ARG A 46 -7.78 -38.73 -29.90
C ARG A 46 -8.89 -39.08 -28.89
N PRO A 47 -10.08 -39.54 -29.32
CA PRO A 47 -11.16 -39.90 -28.39
C PRO A 47 -10.77 -41.00 -27.39
N GLU A 48 -9.79 -41.85 -27.72
CA GLU A 48 -9.26 -42.90 -26.85
C GLU A 48 -8.53 -42.38 -25.59
N CYS A 49 -8.11 -41.12 -25.58
CA CYS A 49 -7.39 -40.51 -24.47
C CYS A 49 -8.30 -40.20 -23.27
N TRP A 50 -9.61 -40.10 -23.48
CA TRP A 50 -10.54 -39.50 -22.53
C TRP A 50 -11.57 -40.51 -22.02
N SER A 51 -11.96 -40.42 -20.73
CA SER A 51 -13.14 -41.12 -20.21
C SER A 51 -13.88 -40.30 -19.16
N GLY A 52 -15.06 -40.78 -18.76
CA GLY A 52 -15.81 -40.17 -17.65
C GLY A 52 -16.47 -38.82 -17.97
N GLY A 53 -16.62 -38.48 -19.25
CA GLY A 53 -17.24 -37.21 -19.68
C GLY A 53 -16.29 -36.01 -19.63
N ILE A 54 -15.00 -36.24 -19.38
CA ILE A 54 -13.92 -35.26 -19.51
C ILE A 54 -13.41 -35.30 -20.95
N ASN A 55 -13.01 -34.16 -21.51
CA ASN A 55 -12.52 -34.06 -22.89
C ASN A 55 -11.20 -33.24 -22.99
N TYR A 56 -10.73 -33.05 -24.23
CA TYR A 56 -9.54 -32.25 -24.52
C TYR A 56 -9.60 -30.84 -23.91
N ASP A 57 -10.75 -30.16 -24.00
CA ASP A 57 -10.89 -28.77 -23.51
C ASP A 57 -10.67 -28.70 -21.99
N ASP A 58 -11.06 -29.74 -21.26
CA ASP A 58 -10.86 -29.83 -19.81
C ASP A 58 -9.39 -30.05 -19.45
N CYS A 59 -8.72 -30.92 -20.19
CA CYS A 59 -7.48 -31.54 -19.76
C CYS A 59 -6.24 -30.91 -20.33
N CYS A 60 -6.34 -30.26 -21.48
CA CYS A 60 -5.17 -29.81 -22.20
C CYS A 60 -4.77 -28.37 -21.86
N PRO A 61 -3.50 -28.13 -21.47
CA PRO A 61 -2.92 -26.80 -21.23
C PRO A 61 -3.12 -25.81 -22.38
N ASN A 62 -3.10 -26.29 -23.61
CA ASN A 62 -3.21 -25.53 -24.85
C ASN A 62 -4.65 -25.42 -25.38
N ALA A 63 -5.68 -25.83 -24.62
CA ALA A 63 -7.06 -25.77 -25.09
C ALA A 63 -7.52 -24.36 -25.50
N GLU A 64 -7.00 -23.31 -24.86
CA GLU A 64 -7.35 -21.92 -25.19
C GLU A 64 -6.95 -21.52 -26.61
N CYS A 65 -5.89 -22.14 -27.16
CA CYS A 65 -5.37 -21.86 -28.50
C CYS A 65 -6.41 -22.12 -29.60
N TRP A 66 -7.43 -22.93 -29.34
CA TRP A 66 -8.38 -23.43 -30.34
C TRP A 66 -9.79 -22.86 -30.17
N SER A 67 -9.97 -21.91 -29.27
CA SER A 67 -11.28 -21.32 -28.91
C SER A 67 -11.89 -20.43 -30.02
N SER A 68 -11.10 -20.03 -31.02
CA SER A 68 -11.49 -19.04 -32.06
C SER A 68 -11.70 -19.63 -33.47
N GLY A 69 -12.03 -20.92 -33.56
CA GLY A 69 -12.24 -21.59 -34.86
C GLY A 69 -10.95 -22.05 -35.55
N TYR A 70 -9.81 -21.94 -34.86
CA TYR A 70 -8.54 -22.54 -35.26
C TYR A 70 -8.43 -23.97 -34.73
N THR A 71 -7.77 -24.85 -35.49
CA THR A 71 -7.51 -26.24 -35.08
C THR A 71 -6.02 -26.52 -35.02
N TYR A 72 -5.61 -27.52 -34.22
CA TYR A 72 -4.22 -27.98 -34.19
C TYR A 72 -3.74 -28.35 -35.60
N SER A 73 -4.58 -29.05 -36.37
CA SER A 73 -4.30 -29.41 -37.77
C SER A 73 -4.12 -28.22 -38.71
N THR A 74 -4.75 -27.08 -38.44
CA THR A 74 -4.62 -25.86 -39.27
C THR A 74 -3.42 -25.00 -38.85
N CYS A 75 -3.05 -25.04 -37.58
CA CYS A 75 -2.02 -24.16 -37.01
C CYS A 75 -0.66 -24.84 -36.77
N CYS A 76 -0.65 -26.12 -36.39
CA CYS A 76 0.54 -26.89 -36.01
C CYS A 76 0.96 -27.92 -37.05
N ASN A 77 0.48 -27.82 -38.29
CA ASN A 77 0.88 -28.74 -39.36
C ASN A 77 2.35 -28.51 -39.75
N GLU A 78 3.24 -29.31 -39.18
CA GLU A 78 4.68 -29.23 -39.44
C GLU A 78 5.03 -29.45 -40.91
N THR A 79 4.22 -30.20 -41.67
CA THR A 79 4.47 -30.44 -43.10
C THR A 79 4.23 -29.19 -43.94
N LEU A 80 3.25 -28.37 -43.56
CA LEU A 80 2.89 -27.14 -44.27
C LEU A 80 3.67 -25.92 -43.80
N TYR A 81 3.90 -25.80 -42.48
CA TYR A 81 4.40 -24.57 -41.86
C TYR A 81 5.71 -24.76 -41.06
N GLY A 82 6.20 -26.00 -40.94
CA GLY A 82 7.35 -26.32 -40.09
C GLY A 82 7.04 -26.15 -38.60
N ARG A 83 8.09 -26.13 -37.77
CA ARG A 83 7.96 -26.03 -36.29
C ARG A 83 7.41 -24.69 -35.79
N GLN A 84 7.48 -23.66 -36.62
CA GLN A 84 6.93 -22.32 -36.30
C GLN A 84 5.40 -22.27 -36.46
N GLY A 85 4.80 -23.32 -37.04
CA GLY A 85 3.38 -23.38 -37.34
C GLY A 85 2.86 -22.20 -38.16
N ASN A 86 1.55 -22.09 -38.30
CA ASN A 86 0.91 -21.08 -39.15
C ASN A 86 0.94 -19.70 -38.45
N PRO A 87 1.65 -18.70 -39.00
CA PRO A 87 1.77 -17.38 -38.36
C PRO A 87 0.45 -16.63 -38.20
N LEU A 88 -0.61 -17.03 -38.91
CA LEU A 88 -1.94 -16.44 -38.78
C LEU A 88 -2.69 -16.90 -37.53
N CYS A 89 -2.22 -17.95 -36.85
CA CYS A 89 -2.86 -18.47 -35.65
C CYS A 89 -2.35 -17.83 -34.35
N TRP A 90 -1.30 -17.01 -34.42
CA TRP A 90 -0.59 -16.52 -33.25
C TRP A 90 -1.03 -15.09 -32.90
N ASP A 91 -1.23 -14.83 -31.62
CA ASP A 91 -1.64 -13.52 -31.11
C ASP A 91 -0.52 -12.93 -30.24
N GLY A 92 0.51 -12.40 -30.92
CA GLY A 92 1.53 -11.45 -30.44
C GLY A 92 2.41 -11.90 -29.27
N ASP A 93 1.79 -12.25 -28.15
CA ASP A 93 2.38 -12.61 -26.86
C ASP A 93 1.61 -13.71 -26.11
N LEU A 94 0.34 -14.01 -26.46
CA LEU A 94 -0.53 -14.93 -25.72
C LEU A 94 -0.52 -16.35 -26.27
N PHE A 95 -0.50 -16.48 -27.60
CA PHE A 95 -0.51 -17.76 -28.29
C PHE A 95 0.70 -17.84 -29.20
N THR A 96 1.63 -18.73 -28.86
CA THR A 96 2.88 -18.98 -29.58
C THR A 96 2.88 -20.41 -30.12
N PRO A 97 3.66 -20.70 -31.17
CA PRO A 97 3.88 -22.08 -31.61
C PRO A 97 4.36 -22.98 -30.46
N GLU A 98 5.25 -22.46 -29.62
CA GLU A 98 5.83 -23.16 -28.50
C GLU A 98 4.81 -23.46 -27.40
N SER A 99 3.88 -22.54 -27.10
CA SER A 99 2.82 -22.75 -26.11
C SER A 99 1.70 -23.64 -26.66
N CYS A 100 1.25 -23.40 -27.89
CA CYS A 100 0.10 -24.07 -28.47
C CYS A 100 0.43 -25.42 -29.11
N CYS A 101 1.54 -25.54 -29.87
CA CYS A 101 1.88 -26.77 -30.59
C CYS A 101 2.78 -27.70 -29.78
N GLU A 102 3.74 -27.13 -29.05
CA GLU A 102 4.78 -27.90 -28.34
C GLU A 102 4.52 -28.04 -26.83
N MET A 103 3.61 -27.24 -26.25
CA MET A 103 3.34 -27.16 -24.81
C MET A 103 4.59 -26.93 -23.95
N LYS A 104 5.56 -26.18 -24.48
CA LYS A 104 6.82 -25.90 -23.76
C LYS A 104 6.71 -24.73 -22.79
N GLU A 105 5.73 -23.85 -22.99
CA GLU A 105 5.48 -22.71 -22.11
C GLU A 105 4.49 -23.10 -21.00
N ALA A 106 4.51 -22.32 -19.91
CA ALA A 106 3.54 -22.52 -18.84
C ALA A 106 2.11 -22.34 -19.37
N PRO A 107 1.15 -23.16 -18.92
CA PRO A 107 -0.26 -22.97 -19.28
C PRO A 107 -0.72 -21.56 -18.91
N LEU A 108 -1.67 -21.03 -19.68
CA LEU A 108 -2.41 -19.85 -19.26
C LEU A 108 -3.00 -20.09 -17.87
N SER A 109 -2.87 -19.07 -17.04
CA SER A 109 -3.56 -19.06 -15.77
C SER A 109 -5.07 -18.99 -15.99
N TRP A 110 -5.86 -19.48 -15.03
CA TRP A 110 -7.32 -19.49 -15.19
C TRP A 110 -7.93 -18.08 -15.29
N TYR A 111 -7.28 -17.06 -14.73
CA TYR A 111 -7.74 -15.68 -14.81
C TYR A 111 -7.36 -14.99 -16.12
N GLU A 112 -6.21 -15.34 -16.72
CA GLU A 112 -5.89 -14.94 -18.11
C GLU A 112 -6.93 -15.54 -19.06
N ALA A 113 -7.21 -16.84 -18.95
CA ALA A 113 -8.21 -17.51 -19.77
C ALA A 113 -9.62 -16.93 -19.56
N LEU A 114 -9.97 -16.57 -18.31
CA LEU A 114 -11.27 -15.98 -17.99
C LEU A 114 -11.45 -14.60 -18.63
N PHE A 115 -10.48 -13.69 -18.46
CA PHE A 115 -10.62 -12.28 -18.86
C PHE A 115 -10.08 -11.96 -20.25
N LEU A 116 -9.59 -12.96 -21.00
CA LEU A 116 -9.11 -12.78 -22.37
C LEU A 116 -10.05 -11.96 -23.29
N PRO A 117 -11.39 -12.18 -23.29
CA PRO A 117 -12.29 -11.42 -24.17
C PRO A 117 -12.74 -10.07 -23.58
N PHE A 118 -12.33 -9.72 -22.36
CA PHE A 118 -12.85 -8.56 -21.64
C PHE A 118 -12.07 -7.29 -21.99
N PRO A 119 -12.74 -6.16 -22.26
CA PRO A 119 -12.07 -4.89 -22.56
C PRO A 119 -11.46 -4.29 -21.28
N MET A 120 -10.30 -4.79 -20.90
CA MET A 120 -9.64 -4.44 -19.65
C MET A 120 -9.40 -2.94 -19.51
N ASP A 121 -9.09 -2.25 -20.61
CA ASP A 121 -8.82 -0.80 -20.61
C ASP A 121 -10.02 0.06 -20.19
N GLU A 122 -11.25 -0.45 -20.29
CA GLU A 122 -12.46 0.24 -19.83
C GLU A 122 -12.66 0.18 -18.31
N ILE A 123 -11.91 -0.67 -17.61
CA ILE A 123 -11.99 -0.84 -16.16
C ILE A 123 -10.84 -0.11 -15.50
N TYR A 124 -11.12 0.53 -14.37
CA TYR A 124 -10.11 1.19 -13.58
C TYR A 124 -9.05 0.19 -13.09
N THR A 125 -7.78 0.50 -13.28
CA THR A 125 -6.77 -0.02 -12.33
C THR A 125 -7.02 0.61 -10.96
N LEU A 126 -6.59 -0.05 -9.88
CA LEU A 126 -6.70 0.52 -8.53
C LEU A 126 -6.01 1.89 -8.44
N SER A 127 -4.82 2.02 -9.04
CA SER A 127 -4.04 3.27 -9.06
C SER A 127 -4.76 4.40 -9.80
N GLU A 128 -5.43 4.11 -10.93
CA GLU A 128 -6.24 5.12 -11.64
C GLU A 128 -7.46 5.56 -10.82
N PHE A 129 -8.19 4.61 -10.23
CA PHE A 129 -9.37 4.92 -9.41
C PHE A 129 -8.98 5.75 -8.18
N TYR A 130 -7.89 5.37 -7.51
CA TYR A 130 -7.32 6.12 -6.39
C TYR A 130 -6.92 7.53 -6.83
N THR A 131 -6.19 7.65 -7.95
CA THR A 131 -5.72 8.94 -8.48
C THR A 131 -6.87 9.87 -8.81
N ASP A 132 -7.92 9.37 -9.47
CA ASP A 132 -9.11 10.17 -9.76
C ASP A 132 -9.83 10.59 -8.48
N SER A 133 -9.96 9.67 -7.53
CA SER A 133 -10.63 9.89 -6.24
C SER A 133 -9.91 10.92 -5.38
N GLN A 134 -8.57 10.97 -5.42
CA GLN A 134 -7.79 11.89 -4.59
C GLN A 134 -7.43 13.18 -5.31
N TYR A 135 -7.01 13.09 -6.58
CA TYR A 135 -6.39 14.19 -7.33
C TYR A 135 -7.03 14.48 -8.68
N GLY A 136 -8.07 13.74 -9.07
CA GLY A 136 -8.79 13.96 -10.32
C GLY A 136 -9.32 15.41 -10.41
N PRO A 137 -9.23 16.05 -11.59
CA PRO A 137 -9.67 17.44 -11.75
C PRO A 137 -11.18 17.62 -11.51
N ASP A 138 -11.96 16.59 -11.78
CA ASP A 138 -13.42 16.64 -11.74
C ASP A 138 -13.97 16.41 -10.33
N PHE A 139 -13.46 15.39 -9.63
CA PHE A 139 -14.01 14.96 -8.34
C PHE A 139 -12.96 14.58 -7.29
N GLY A 140 -11.67 14.83 -7.54
CA GLY A 140 -10.60 14.48 -6.61
C GLY A 140 -10.74 15.21 -5.28
N TYR A 141 -10.64 14.47 -4.18
CA TYR A 141 -10.78 14.95 -2.81
C TYR A 141 -9.88 16.15 -2.50
N TYR A 142 -8.58 16.04 -2.80
CA TYR A 142 -7.61 17.12 -2.65
C TYR A 142 -7.78 18.20 -3.71
N SER A 143 -7.96 17.83 -4.98
CA SER A 143 -8.05 18.79 -6.10
C SER A 143 -9.27 19.71 -6.02
N ARG A 144 -10.41 19.20 -5.51
CA ARG A 144 -11.63 19.98 -5.27
C ARG A 144 -11.59 20.75 -3.95
N GLY A 145 -10.52 20.61 -3.15
CA GLY A 145 -10.37 21.30 -1.88
C GLY A 145 -11.32 20.80 -0.78
N ARG A 146 -11.91 19.60 -0.91
CA ARG A 146 -12.81 19.01 0.10
C ARG A 146 -12.11 18.73 1.43
N VAL A 147 -10.79 18.55 1.38
CA VAL A 147 -9.92 18.45 2.56
C VAL A 147 -9.85 19.76 3.36
N ILE A 148 -10.18 20.91 2.77
CA ILE A 148 -10.10 22.21 3.43
C ILE A 148 -11.40 22.47 4.21
N SER A 149 -11.31 22.59 5.53
CA SER A 149 -12.45 23.00 6.37
C SER A 149 -12.85 24.45 6.05
N GLN A 150 -14.16 24.69 5.92
CA GLN A 150 -14.70 26.05 6.00
C GLN A 150 -14.45 26.59 7.41
N ALA A 151 -13.87 27.79 7.49
CA ALA A 151 -13.33 28.43 8.70
C ALA A 151 -14.02 28.01 10.02
N LYS A 152 -13.31 27.23 10.85
CA LYS A 152 -13.64 27.11 12.26
C LYS A 152 -13.05 28.33 12.97
N ILE A 153 -13.89 29.05 13.69
CA ILE A 153 -13.43 30.06 14.65
C ILE A 153 -12.85 29.26 15.82
N ASP A 154 -11.54 29.40 16.05
CA ASP A 154 -10.90 28.83 17.22
C ASP A 154 -11.41 29.50 18.51
N LEU A 155 -11.07 28.94 19.66
CA LEU A 155 -11.48 29.45 20.98
C LEU A 155 -10.99 30.89 21.27
N ASN A 156 -10.07 31.42 20.45
CA ASN A 156 -9.51 32.77 20.56
C ASN A 156 -10.07 33.74 19.50
N GLY A 157 -11.07 33.34 18.72
CA GLY A 157 -11.68 34.19 17.69
C GLY A 157 -10.88 34.26 16.38
N SER A 158 -9.85 33.43 16.21
CA SER A 158 -9.07 33.30 14.99
C SER A 158 -9.64 32.21 14.09
N THR A 159 -9.86 32.50 12.82
CA THR A 159 -10.29 31.48 11.85
C THR A 159 -9.08 30.64 11.48
N THR A 160 -8.95 29.43 12.04
CA THR A 160 -8.02 28.45 11.48
C THR A 160 -8.77 27.71 10.38
N GLU A 161 -8.52 28.11 9.13
CA GLU A 161 -8.81 27.21 8.01
C GLU A 161 -7.85 26.03 8.23
N GLU A 162 -8.35 24.86 8.63
CA GLU A 162 -7.61 23.61 8.88
C GLU A 162 -8.16 22.48 8.00
N PHE A 163 -7.65 21.26 8.11
CA PHE A 163 -8.24 20.12 7.42
C PHE A 163 -9.60 19.74 8.02
N SER A 164 -10.53 19.31 7.17
CA SER A 164 -11.91 18.98 7.52
C SER A 164 -12.04 17.59 8.16
N HIS A 165 -11.27 16.61 7.67
CA HIS A 165 -11.52 15.18 7.95
C HIS A 165 -10.46 14.51 8.83
N PHE A 166 -9.23 15.00 8.87
CA PHE A 166 -8.15 14.41 9.67
C PHE A 166 -7.19 15.51 10.13
N THR A 167 -6.32 15.16 11.09
CA THR A 167 -5.26 16.04 11.58
C THR A 167 -3.92 15.37 11.28
N THR A 168 -2.89 16.17 11.01
CA THR A 168 -1.50 15.72 10.82
C THR A 168 -0.61 16.22 11.96
N TYR A 169 0.61 15.70 12.08
CA TYR A 169 1.55 16.20 13.10
C TYR A 169 1.83 17.70 13.00
N PRO A 170 2.12 18.29 11.82
CA PRO A 170 2.27 19.72 11.68
C PRO A 170 1.09 20.55 12.22
N MET A 171 -0.13 20.02 12.14
CA MET A 171 -1.32 20.71 12.65
C MET A 171 -1.49 20.53 14.16
N ALA A 172 -1.41 19.29 14.65
CA ALA A 172 -1.66 18.98 16.06
C ALA A 172 -0.56 19.52 17.00
N LEU A 173 0.69 19.55 16.52
CA LEU A 173 1.87 19.93 17.29
C LEU A 173 2.47 21.27 16.84
N SER A 174 1.77 22.07 16.06
CA SER A 174 2.28 23.40 15.69
C SER A 174 2.49 24.27 16.94
N PRO A 175 3.62 25.00 17.06
CA PRO A 175 4.76 25.04 16.13
C PRO A 175 5.88 24.04 16.47
N HIS A 176 5.75 23.27 17.54
CA HIS A 176 6.79 22.39 18.09
C HIS A 176 7.32 21.35 17.10
N PHE A 177 6.45 20.73 16.31
CA PHE A 177 6.89 19.75 15.30
C PHE A 177 7.83 20.40 14.29
N ALA A 178 7.47 21.59 13.79
CA ALA A 178 8.31 22.34 12.86
C ALA A 178 9.65 22.75 13.48
N PHE A 179 9.73 23.03 14.78
CA PHE A 179 11.00 23.31 15.45
C PHE A 179 11.94 22.10 15.49
N VAL A 180 11.40 20.90 15.71
CA VAL A 180 12.19 19.65 15.62
C VAL A 180 12.75 19.50 14.20
N ILE A 181 11.91 19.68 13.17
CA ILE A 181 12.34 19.58 11.77
C ILE A 181 13.36 20.67 11.43
N CYS A 182 13.10 21.93 11.81
CA CYS A 182 14.00 23.06 11.56
C CYS A 182 15.41 22.83 12.14
N ARG A 183 15.50 22.26 13.35
CA ARG A 183 16.79 21.89 13.96
C ARG A 183 17.52 20.84 13.12
N LYS A 184 16.80 19.83 12.62
CA LYS A 184 17.40 18.80 11.75
C LYS A 184 17.87 19.37 10.42
N LEU A 185 17.09 20.26 9.82
CA LEU A 185 17.48 20.99 8.60
C LEU A 185 18.75 21.81 8.83
N PHE A 186 18.89 22.47 9.99
CA PHE A 186 20.10 23.19 10.36
C PHE A 186 21.33 22.26 10.47
N VAL A 187 21.19 21.10 11.12
CA VAL A 187 22.27 20.10 11.18
C VAL A 187 22.66 19.61 9.78
N MET A 188 21.68 19.31 8.93
CA MET A 188 21.91 18.91 7.54
C MET A 188 22.66 19.98 6.75
N TRP A 189 22.32 21.26 6.93
CA TRP A 189 23.04 22.37 6.30
C TRP A 189 24.48 22.50 6.79
N MET A 190 24.71 22.39 8.10
CA MET A 190 26.07 22.42 8.64
C MET A 190 26.93 21.30 8.06
N VAL A 191 26.39 20.07 8.08
CA VAL A 191 27.05 18.86 7.54
C VAL A 191 27.28 18.95 6.04
N ALA A 192 26.37 19.61 5.31
CA ALA A 192 26.55 19.87 3.88
C ALA A 192 27.70 20.85 3.57
N GLY A 193 28.35 21.43 4.59
CA GLY A 193 29.43 22.39 4.46
C GLY A 193 28.95 23.85 4.50
N MET A 194 27.78 24.11 5.09
CA MET A 194 27.20 25.45 5.21
C MET A 194 27.13 26.21 3.86
N PRO A 195 26.54 25.60 2.82
CA PRO A 195 26.49 26.25 1.51
C PRO A 195 25.75 27.60 1.60
N ASP A 196 26.17 28.56 0.78
CA ASP A 196 25.56 29.89 0.74
C ASP A 196 24.15 29.89 0.14
N TYR A 197 23.77 28.78 -0.53
CA TYR A 197 22.43 28.52 -1.00
C TYR A 197 22.04 27.07 -0.69
N PHE A 198 20.95 26.90 0.05
CA PHE A 198 20.43 25.63 0.54
C PHE A 198 18.91 25.56 0.35
N PRO A 199 18.43 24.94 -0.74
CA PRO A 199 17.00 24.80 -0.96
C PRO A 199 16.42 23.73 -0.04
N ILE A 200 15.31 24.07 0.61
CA ILE A 200 14.44 23.18 1.37
C ILE A 200 13.16 23.03 0.55
N ILE A 201 12.94 21.82 0.03
CA ILE A 201 11.87 21.52 -0.93
C ILE A 201 10.88 20.61 -0.23
N GLU A 202 9.71 21.13 0.14
CA GLU A 202 8.65 20.33 0.76
C GLU A 202 7.67 19.83 -0.31
N PHE A 203 7.49 18.51 -0.39
CA PHE A 203 6.52 17.89 -1.29
C PHE A 203 5.23 17.59 -0.52
N GLY A 204 4.09 18.02 -1.07
CA GLY A 204 2.77 17.86 -0.44
C GLY A 204 2.65 18.59 0.88
N ALA A 205 2.89 19.91 0.87
CA ALA A 205 2.85 20.75 2.08
C ALA A 205 1.45 20.85 2.74
N GLY A 206 0.43 20.21 2.17
CA GLY A 206 -0.91 20.16 2.69
C GLY A 206 -1.47 21.58 2.89
N SER A 207 -1.81 21.90 4.14
CA SER A 207 -2.30 23.23 4.50
C SER A 207 -1.26 24.35 4.41
N GLY A 208 0.03 24.01 4.31
CA GLY A 208 1.17 24.92 4.41
C GLY A 208 1.60 25.24 5.85
N GLN A 209 1.09 24.51 6.85
CA GLN A 209 1.39 24.78 8.26
C GLN A 209 2.87 24.49 8.60
N LEU A 210 3.40 23.33 8.18
CA LEU A 210 4.81 22.98 8.41
C LEU A 210 5.76 24.00 7.78
N ALA A 211 5.55 24.32 6.50
CA ALA A 211 6.27 25.38 5.80
C ALA A 211 6.26 26.71 6.54
N SER A 212 5.08 27.17 6.96
CA SER A 212 4.93 28.44 7.66
C SER A 212 5.70 28.48 8.99
N ASP A 213 5.67 27.38 9.74
CA ASP A 213 6.34 27.32 11.04
C ASP A 213 7.86 27.13 10.89
N ILE A 214 8.33 26.41 9.87
CA ILE A 214 9.76 26.35 9.51
C ILE A 214 10.25 27.73 9.08
N LEU A 215 9.51 28.46 8.24
CA LEU A 215 9.87 29.83 7.85
C LEU A 215 9.95 30.76 9.07
N ARG A 216 9.07 30.60 10.06
CA ARG A 216 9.15 31.32 11.33
C ARG A 216 10.41 30.95 12.12
N CYS A 217 10.76 29.66 12.18
CA CYS A 217 12.00 29.18 12.78
C CYS A 217 13.25 29.70 12.05
N LEU A 218 13.23 29.84 10.72
CA LEU A 218 14.33 30.44 9.96
C LEU A 218 14.49 31.94 10.29
N ALA A 219 13.38 32.65 10.49
CA ALA A 219 13.40 34.07 10.85
C ALA A 219 13.87 34.32 12.30
N ASP A 220 13.53 33.41 13.22
CA ASP A 220 13.87 33.49 14.64
C ASP A 220 14.31 32.10 15.17
N PRO A 221 15.54 31.66 14.83
CA PRO A 221 16.00 30.32 15.19
C PRO A 221 16.27 30.21 16.70
N PRO A 222 15.80 29.13 17.35
CA PRO A 222 15.94 28.95 18.81
C PRO A 222 17.37 28.61 19.27
N PHE A 223 18.37 28.77 18.39
CA PHE A 223 19.77 28.43 18.61
C PHE A 223 20.67 29.50 17.95
N ASP A 224 20.90 30.64 18.62
CA ASP A 224 21.88 31.61 18.13
C ASP A 224 23.24 31.42 18.81
N THR A 225 24.20 30.96 18.01
CA THR A 225 25.62 30.84 18.40
C THR A 225 26.45 31.55 17.34
N ASP A 226 27.17 32.60 17.72
CA ASP A 226 28.19 33.27 16.92
C ASP A 226 27.76 33.69 15.49
N GLY A 227 26.50 34.09 15.29
CA GLY A 227 25.99 34.54 13.98
C GLY A 227 25.69 33.41 12.98
N LEU A 228 25.86 32.15 13.38
CA LEU A 228 25.60 30.97 12.56
C LEU A 228 24.11 30.86 12.18
N ALA A 229 23.23 31.23 13.10
CA ALA A 229 21.79 31.36 12.88
C ALA A 229 21.44 32.31 11.73
N SER A 230 22.06 33.49 11.71
CA SER A 230 21.85 34.48 10.65
C SER A 230 22.32 33.97 9.28
N ARG A 231 23.46 33.27 9.25
CA ARG A 231 23.98 32.67 8.02
C ARG A 231 23.06 31.56 7.50
N TRP A 232 22.59 30.68 8.39
CA TRP A 232 21.61 29.66 8.08
C TRP A 232 20.32 30.24 7.48
N ALA A 233 19.74 31.25 8.15
CA ALA A 233 18.55 31.93 7.69
C ALA A 233 18.74 32.55 6.28
N SER A 234 19.89 33.20 6.04
CA SER A 234 20.18 33.85 4.76
C SER A 234 20.47 32.90 3.60
N SER A 235 20.94 31.68 3.90
CA SER A 235 21.26 30.67 2.89
C SER A 235 20.08 29.75 2.55
N SER A 236 19.10 29.66 3.44
CA SER A 236 17.93 28.80 3.28
C SER A 236 16.90 29.40 2.34
N GLN A 237 16.43 28.61 1.37
CA GLN A 237 15.23 28.94 0.59
C GLN A 237 14.19 27.84 0.70
N TYR A 238 12.99 28.21 1.10
CA TYR A 238 11.88 27.27 1.26
C TYR A 238 10.85 27.46 0.15
N PHE A 239 10.45 26.37 -0.48
CA PHE A 239 9.27 26.34 -1.35
C PHE A 239 8.62 24.97 -1.34
N THR A 240 7.36 24.92 -1.76
CA THR A 240 6.56 23.71 -1.78
C THR A 240 6.36 23.21 -3.20
N VAL A 241 6.22 21.90 -3.35
CA VAL A 241 5.80 21.22 -4.58
C VAL A 241 4.44 20.59 -4.31
N GLU A 242 3.42 21.04 -5.05
CA GLU A 242 2.03 20.70 -4.77
C GLU A 242 1.31 20.29 -6.06
N ARG A 243 0.59 19.17 -6.01
CA ARG A 243 -0.18 18.67 -7.16
C ARG A 243 -1.60 19.24 -7.15
N SER A 244 -2.21 19.43 -5.99
CA SER A 244 -3.58 19.92 -5.85
C SER A 244 -3.65 21.43 -6.13
N PRO A 245 -4.44 21.88 -7.12
CA PRO A 245 -4.64 23.30 -7.36
C PRO A 245 -5.25 24.03 -6.16
N ALA A 246 -6.16 23.37 -5.44
CA ALA A 246 -6.82 23.95 -4.27
C ALA A 246 -5.85 24.16 -3.09
N LEU A 247 -4.99 23.17 -2.81
CA LEU A 247 -3.96 23.31 -1.77
C LEU A 247 -2.87 24.30 -2.20
N ALA A 248 -2.47 24.31 -3.46
CA ALA A 248 -1.52 25.29 -3.99
C ALA A 248 -2.03 26.72 -3.82
N ALA A 249 -3.31 26.98 -4.15
CA ALA A 249 -3.94 28.28 -3.94
C ALA A 249 -3.94 28.69 -2.45
N ARG A 250 -4.23 27.74 -1.56
CA ARG A 250 -4.20 27.96 -0.11
C ARG A 250 -2.79 28.27 0.41
N GLN A 251 -1.79 27.51 -0.03
CA GLN A 251 -0.38 27.71 0.34
C GLN A 251 0.10 29.10 -0.11
N ARG A 252 -0.27 29.54 -1.32
CA ARG A 252 0.00 30.91 -1.81
C ARG A 252 -0.69 31.98 -0.96
N LYS A 253 -1.93 31.76 -0.53
CA LYS A 253 -2.65 32.67 0.39
C LYS A 253 -1.92 32.82 1.73
N ARG A 254 -1.15 31.81 2.16
CA ARG A 254 -0.26 31.86 3.33
C ARG A 254 1.11 32.50 3.05
N GLY A 255 1.35 32.98 1.82
CA GLY A 255 2.61 33.62 1.42
C GLY A 255 3.72 32.63 1.06
N LEU A 256 3.40 31.35 0.84
CA LEU A 256 4.38 30.34 0.45
C LEU A 256 4.70 30.42 -1.05
N SER A 257 5.95 30.11 -1.40
CA SER A 257 6.35 29.85 -2.79
C SER A 257 5.93 28.43 -3.16
N VAL A 258 5.15 28.27 -4.24
CA VAL A 258 4.54 26.99 -4.64
C VAL A 258 4.85 26.68 -6.10
N VAL A 259 5.39 25.49 -6.35
CA VAL A 259 5.56 24.90 -7.67
C VAL A 259 4.48 23.85 -7.90
N GLU A 260 3.63 24.05 -8.90
CA GLU A 260 2.60 23.07 -9.25
C GLU A 260 3.18 21.91 -10.08
N ALA A 261 3.40 20.77 -9.42
CA ALA A 261 3.93 19.56 -10.04
C ALA A 261 3.54 18.30 -9.24
N ASP A 262 3.63 17.14 -9.90
CA ASP A 262 3.29 15.84 -9.30
C ASP A 262 4.55 15.07 -8.89
N ALA A 263 4.70 14.80 -7.60
CA ALA A 263 5.81 14.02 -7.05
C ALA A 263 5.84 12.58 -7.58
N GLN A 264 4.70 12.06 -8.07
CA GLN A 264 4.58 10.70 -8.63
C GLN A 264 4.96 10.64 -10.11
N SER A 265 5.53 11.71 -10.69
CA SER A 265 5.91 11.75 -12.10
C SER A 265 7.18 12.57 -12.31
N ALA A 266 8.34 11.92 -12.10
CA ALA A 266 9.65 12.58 -12.13
C ALA A 266 9.91 13.29 -13.46
N GLN A 267 9.56 12.62 -14.56
CA GLN A 267 9.79 13.11 -15.93
C GLN A 267 9.14 14.48 -16.18
N THR A 268 7.92 14.69 -15.67
CA THR A 268 7.18 15.93 -15.86
C THR A 268 7.45 16.97 -14.78
N ALA A 269 7.71 16.53 -13.55
CA ALA A 269 7.92 17.43 -12.42
C ALA A 269 9.33 18.02 -12.37
N CYS A 270 10.36 17.24 -12.72
CA CYS A 270 11.74 17.69 -12.56
C CYS A 270 12.08 18.97 -13.33
N PRO A 271 11.72 19.12 -14.63
CA PRO A 271 11.97 20.36 -15.36
C PRO A 271 11.33 21.58 -14.68
N ARG A 272 10.08 21.45 -14.22
CA ARG A 272 9.34 22.53 -13.56
C ARG A 272 10.00 22.98 -12.25
N VAL A 273 10.42 22.02 -11.42
CA VAL A 273 11.07 22.32 -10.14
C VAL A 273 12.47 22.91 -10.37
N ARG A 274 13.24 22.41 -11.34
CA ARG A 274 14.55 22.96 -11.69
C ARG A 274 14.48 24.36 -12.28
N ASP A 275 13.47 24.64 -13.09
CA ASP A 275 13.21 25.97 -13.62
C ASP A 275 12.90 26.96 -12.48
N HIS A 276 12.15 26.54 -11.46
CA HIS A 276 11.90 27.35 -10.26
C HIS A 276 13.18 27.65 -9.47
N LEU A 277 14.07 26.67 -9.36
CA LEU A 277 15.41 26.81 -8.78
C LEU A 277 16.37 27.64 -9.66
N ARG A 278 15.92 28.11 -10.84
CA ARG A 278 16.67 28.93 -11.80
C ARG A 278 18.03 28.34 -12.21
N TYR A 279 18.15 27.02 -12.21
CA TYR A 279 19.42 26.31 -12.46
C TYR A 279 20.59 26.79 -11.57
N GLN A 280 20.31 27.37 -10.41
CA GLN A 280 21.38 27.75 -9.50
C GLN A 280 22.14 26.49 -9.12
N ARG A 281 23.47 26.54 -9.25
CA ARG A 281 24.32 25.49 -8.71
C ARG A 281 24.31 25.65 -7.20
N PHE A 282 23.50 24.84 -6.54
CA PHE A 282 23.51 24.77 -5.09
C PHE A 282 24.44 23.65 -4.63
N GLY A 283 25.16 23.90 -3.53
CA GLY A 283 26.15 22.96 -2.99
C GLY A 283 25.51 21.72 -2.36
N ALA A 284 24.30 21.85 -1.84
CA ALA A 284 23.45 20.78 -1.31
C ALA A 284 22.04 21.33 -1.06
N GLY A 285 21.05 20.46 -0.87
CA GLY A 285 19.70 20.83 -0.42
C GLY A 285 19.01 19.69 0.32
N VAL A 286 17.75 19.90 0.70
CA VAL A 286 16.91 18.90 1.36
C VAL A 286 15.58 18.77 0.63
N ALA A 287 15.20 17.55 0.29
CA ALA A 287 13.83 17.19 -0.02
C ALA A 287 13.14 16.70 1.26
N LEU A 288 12.00 17.29 1.60
CA LEU A 288 11.19 16.99 2.76
C LEU A 288 9.83 16.46 2.31
N SER A 289 9.38 15.35 2.89
CA SER A 289 8.01 14.84 2.75
C SER A 289 7.47 14.39 4.11
N ASN A 290 6.29 14.87 4.48
CA ASN A 290 5.58 14.47 5.69
C ASN A 290 4.15 14.05 5.30
N GLU A 291 3.77 12.79 5.53
CA GLU A 291 2.43 12.28 5.17
C GLU A 291 2.10 12.59 3.69
N LEU A 292 3.02 12.17 2.82
CA LEU A 292 2.94 12.36 1.37
C LEU A 292 2.92 11.01 0.66
N LEU A 293 3.79 10.10 1.11
CA LEU A 293 4.05 8.85 0.42
C LEU A 293 2.88 7.88 0.64
N ASP A 294 2.19 7.99 1.77
CA ASP A 294 0.94 7.28 2.05
C ASP A 294 -0.18 7.62 1.04
N ALA A 295 -0.15 8.85 0.52
CA ALA A 295 -1.12 9.42 -0.40
C ALA A 295 -0.77 9.15 -1.88
N PHE A 296 0.27 8.37 -2.15
CA PHE A 296 0.62 7.91 -3.49
C PHE A 296 -0.25 6.73 -3.91
N ALA A 297 -0.64 6.72 -5.18
CA ALA A 297 -1.60 5.77 -5.70
C ALA A 297 -1.03 4.34 -5.68
N PRO A 298 -1.60 3.43 -4.87
CA PRO A 298 -1.14 2.05 -4.83
C PRO A 298 -1.71 1.24 -6.00
N ALA A 299 -1.09 0.10 -6.26
CA ALA A 299 -1.66 -1.02 -6.99
C ALA A 299 -1.63 -2.24 -6.10
N LYS A 300 -2.69 -3.06 -6.12
CA LYS A 300 -2.69 -4.34 -5.44
C LYS A 300 -2.37 -5.44 -6.44
N LEU A 301 -1.23 -6.09 -6.22
CA LEU A 301 -0.75 -7.21 -7.03
C LEU A 301 -0.90 -8.51 -6.25
N ARG A 302 -1.27 -9.60 -6.92
CA ARG A 302 -1.25 -10.95 -6.33
C ARG A 302 -0.27 -11.83 -7.10
N LEU A 303 0.64 -12.48 -6.39
CA LEU A 303 1.58 -13.45 -6.93
C LEU A 303 1.09 -14.85 -6.61
N SER A 304 1.09 -15.75 -7.61
CA SER A 304 0.95 -17.18 -7.33
C SER A 304 2.15 -17.68 -6.51
N VAL A 305 1.92 -18.35 -5.38
CA VAL A 305 3.04 -18.92 -4.59
C VAL A 305 3.75 -20.09 -5.29
N PHE A 306 3.19 -20.54 -6.41
CA PHE A 306 3.76 -21.58 -7.26
C PHE A 306 4.59 -21.02 -8.42
N ALA A 307 4.63 -19.69 -8.56
CA ALA A 307 5.45 -19.02 -9.56
C ALA A 307 6.93 -19.37 -9.36
N THR A 308 7.58 -19.82 -10.44
CA THR A 308 9.02 -20.10 -10.46
C THR A 308 9.84 -18.85 -10.81
N ASN A 309 9.23 -17.87 -11.47
CA ASN A 309 9.83 -16.61 -11.83
C ASN A 309 8.96 -15.43 -11.38
N VAL A 310 9.31 -14.83 -10.23
CA VAL A 310 8.59 -13.69 -9.66
C VAL A 310 8.71 -12.39 -10.47
N THR A 311 9.47 -12.39 -11.57
CA THR A 311 9.57 -11.24 -12.49
C THR A 311 8.78 -11.46 -13.79
N ALA A 312 8.19 -12.63 -13.99
CA ALA A 312 7.35 -12.91 -15.16
C ALA A 312 5.93 -12.37 -14.94
N CYS A 313 5.39 -11.61 -15.91
CA CYS A 313 4.07 -11.00 -15.81
C CYS A 313 2.94 -12.00 -15.54
N SER A 314 2.99 -13.17 -16.18
CA SER A 314 2.00 -14.24 -16.05
C SER A 314 1.91 -14.81 -14.62
N SER A 315 2.94 -14.61 -13.79
CA SER A 315 2.92 -15.01 -12.38
C SER A 315 2.06 -14.09 -11.50
N TRP A 316 1.66 -12.93 -12.04
CA TRP A 316 1.01 -11.88 -11.30
C TRP A 316 -0.40 -11.58 -11.82
N GLN A 317 -1.21 -11.13 -10.87
CA GLN A 317 -2.50 -10.52 -11.11
C GLN A 317 -2.47 -9.09 -10.59
N GLU A 318 -3.37 -8.26 -11.12
CA GLU A 318 -3.70 -6.96 -10.56
C GLU A 318 -5.17 -6.90 -10.12
N VAL A 319 -5.45 -6.12 -9.09
CA VAL A 319 -6.82 -5.75 -8.71
C VAL A 319 -7.25 -4.51 -9.47
N ARG A 320 -8.40 -4.62 -10.12
CA ARG A 320 -9.09 -3.56 -10.84
C ARG A 320 -10.46 -3.26 -10.23
N ILE A 321 -11.01 -2.09 -10.57
CA ILE A 321 -12.22 -1.53 -9.98
C ILE A 321 -13.28 -1.34 -11.08
N ALA A 322 -14.44 -1.97 -10.89
CA ALA A 322 -15.56 -1.91 -11.80
C ALA A 322 -16.76 -1.23 -11.12
N HIS A 323 -17.47 -0.37 -11.85
CA HIS A 323 -18.69 0.28 -11.38
C HIS A 323 -19.92 -0.37 -12.02
N VAL A 324 -20.98 -0.51 -11.25
CA VAL A 324 -22.27 -1.03 -11.68
C VAL A 324 -23.37 -0.10 -11.22
N ILE A 325 -24.33 0.15 -12.09
CA ILE A 325 -25.55 0.94 -11.82
C ILE A 325 -26.76 0.20 -12.37
N SER A 326 -27.95 0.50 -11.86
CA SER A 326 -29.18 0.07 -12.51
C SER A 326 -29.42 0.82 -13.81
N TYR A 327 -30.04 0.14 -14.77
CA TYR A 327 -30.46 0.76 -16.02
C TYR A 327 -31.32 2.02 -15.77
N ASP A 328 -32.29 1.93 -14.86
CA ASP A 328 -33.24 3.01 -14.57
C ASP A 328 -32.58 4.17 -13.82
N ASP A 329 -31.66 3.88 -12.91
CA ASP A 329 -30.88 4.89 -12.19
C ASP A 329 -29.93 5.63 -13.13
N LEU A 330 -29.37 4.94 -14.12
CA LEU A 330 -28.52 5.58 -15.13
C LEU A 330 -29.34 6.50 -16.03
N LEU A 331 -30.56 6.10 -16.41
CA LEU A 331 -31.50 6.98 -17.10
C LEU A 331 -31.86 8.21 -16.27
N SER A 332 -32.17 8.01 -14.98
CA SER A 332 -32.47 9.08 -14.03
C SER A 332 -31.29 10.05 -13.91
N THR A 333 -30.06 9.51 -13.85
CA THR A 333 -28.80 10.26 -13.81
C THR A 333 -28.67 11.17 -15.04
N TYR A 334 -28.85 10.65 -16.26
CA TYR A 334 -28.81 11.46 -17.47
C TYR A 334 -29.95 12.49 -17.55
N SER A 335 -31.14 12.14 -17.05
CA SER A 335 -32.26 13.08 -16.96
C SER A 335 -31.96 14.25 -16.02
N MET A 336 -31.29 14.01 -14.88
CA MET A 336 -30.84 15.08 -13.96
C MET A 336 -29.81 16.01 -14.60
N LEU A 337 -29.00 15.47 -15.52
CA LEU A 337 -28.03 16.22 -16.31
C LEU A 337 -28.66 16.98 -17.49
N GLY A 338 -29.98 16.93 -17.66
CA GLY A 338 -30.70 17.65 -18.71
C GLY A 338 -30.63 16.98 -20.09
N VAL A 339 -30.20 15.72 -20.17
CA VAL A 339 -30.24 14.95 -21.43
C VAL A 339 -31.68 14.60 -21.75
N SER A 340 -32.09 14.79 -23.01
CA SER A 340 -33.46 14.47 -23.44
C SER A 340 -33.79 12.99 -23.19
N PRO A 341 -35.04 12.62 -22.82
CA PRO A 341 -35.38 11.24 -22.52
C PRO A 341 -35.04 10.25 -23.64
N ALA A 342 -35.22 10.64 -24.91
CA ALA A 342 -34.91 9.79 -26.05
C ALA A 342 -33.40 9.54 -26.19
N ALA A 343 -32.58 10.58 -26.05
CA ALA A 343 -31.12 10.44 -26.11
C ALA A 343 -30.57 9.65 -24.91
N ALA A 344 -31.09 9.89 -23.70
CA ALA A 344 -30.72 9.12 -22.52
C ALA A 344 -31.04 7.62 -22.70
N GLN A 345 -32.23 7.30 -23.24
CA GLN A 345 -32.61 5.92 -23.56
C GLN A 345 -31.66 5.27 -24.58
N GLU A 346 -31.30 5.98 -25.63
CA GLU A 346 -30.36 5.47 -26.65
C GLU A 346 -28.98 5.18 -26.05
N TYR A 347 -28.41 6.14 -25.31
CA TYR A 347 -27.09 5.98 -24.68
C TYR A 347 -27.07 4.85 -23.64
N VAL A 348 -28.07 4.81 -22.76
CA VAL A 348 -28.13 3.76 -21.72
C VAL A 348 -28.38 2.38 -22.33
N ALA A 349 -29.19 2.27 -23.39
CA ALA A 349 -29.37 1.02 -24.12
C ALA A 349 -28.07 0.54 -24.78
N GLN A 350 -27.27 1.46 -25.34
CA GLN A 350 -25.96 1.12 -25.88
C GLN A 350 -25.02 0.60 -24.79
N LEU A 351 -24.94 1.28 -23.64
CA LEU A 351 -24.09 0.88 -22.52
C LEU A 351 -24.52 -0.47 -21.91
N ASP A 352 -25.83 -0.70 -21.75
CA ASP A 352 -26.36 -2.01 -21.32
C ASP A 352 -26.00 -3.12 -22.32
N GLY A 353 -26.12 -2.86 -23.63
CA GLY A 353 -25.71 -3.79 -24.67
C GLY A 353 -24.22 -4.14 -24.60
N GLN A 354 -23.35 -3.14 -24.45
CA GLN A 354 -21.91 -3.34 -24.28
C GLN A 354 -21.58 -4.10 -22.99
N SER A 355 -22.18 -3.70 -21.86
CA SER A 355 -22.04 -4.36 -20.57
C SER A 355 -22.37 -5.85 -20.66
N ARG A 356 -23.52 -6.20 -21.25
CA ARG A 356 -23.94 -7.59 -21.44
C ARG A 356 -22.99 -8.36 -22.35
N ALA A 357 -22.62 -7.77 -23.49
CA ALA A 357 -21.70 -8.41 -24.44
C ALA A 357 -20.35 -8.71 -23.79
N SER A 358 -19.76 -7.73 -23.09
CA SER A 358 -18.47 -7.90 -22.42
C SER A 358 -18.54 -8.90 -21.26
N SER A 359 -19.53 -8.79 -20.36
CA SER A 359 -19.63 -9.73 -19.22
C SER A 359 -19.98 -11.15 -19.66
N CYS A 360 -20.86 -11.32 -20.65
CA CYS A 360 -21.18 -12.66 -21.15
C CYS A 360 -20.04 -13.26 -21.97
N SER A 361 -19.23 -12.47 -22.67
CA SER A 361 -18.02 -13.01 -23.31
C SER A 361 -17.06 -13.65 -22.30
N VAL A 362 -16.94 -13.07 -21.10
CA VAL A 362 -16.16 -13.65 -19.99
C VAL A 362 -16.82 -14.92 -19.45
N ALA A 363 -18.14 -14.93 -19.28
CA ALA A 363 -18.88 -16.13 -18.90
C ALA A 363 -18.82 -17.23 -19.98
N GLU A 364 -18.60 -16.87 -21.24
CA GLU A 364 -18.42 -17.78 -22.38
C GLU A 364 -16.98 -18.24 -22.59
N SER A 365 -16.01 -17.66 -21.87
CA SER A 365 -14.63 -18.19 -21.80
C SER A 365 -14.63 -19.66 -21.38
N SER A 366 -13.51 -20.36 -21.59
CA SER A 366 -13.40 -21.78 -21.24
C SER A 366 -13.67 -22.03 -19.74
N VAL A 367 -13.14 -21.19 -18.86
CA VAL A 367 -13.34 -21.25 -17.41
C VAL A 367 -14.76 -20.81 -17.05
N GLY A 368 -15.27 -19.75 -17.69
CA GLY A 368 -16.64 -19.28 -17.52
C GLY A 368 -17.68 -20.36 -17.86
N ARG A 369 -17.54 -21.05 -19.00
CA ARG A 369 -18.45 -22.15 -19.40
C ARG A 369 -18.42 -23.29 -18.39
N ALA A 370 -17.24 -23.69 -17.94
CA ALA A 370 -17.12 -24.71 -16.89
C ALA A 370 -17.81 -24.29 -15.58
N ALA A 371 -17.74 -23.00 -15.22
CA ALA A 371 -18.44 -22.45 -14.07
C ALA A 371 -19.97 -22.44 -14.25
N MET A 372 -20.45 -22.06 -15.42
CA MET A 372 -21.88 -22.07 -15.76
C MET A 372 -22.47 -23.49 -15.76
N GLU A 373 -21.75 -24.45 -16.33
CA GLU A 373 -22.11 -25.87 -16.26
C GLU A 373 -22.11 -26.40 -14.83
N ALA A 374 -21.18 -25.95 -13.99
CA ALA A 374 -21.14 -26.29 -12.59
C ALA A 374 -22.38 -25.77 -11.84
N LEU A 375 -22.78 -24.51 -12.09
CA LEU A 375 -23.98 -23.90 -11.51
C LEU A 375 -25.27 -24.62 -11.96
N ASN A 376 -25.32 -25.11 -13.20
CA ASN A 376 -26.46 -25.91 -13.69
C ASN A 376 -26.64 -27.25 -12.96
N LYS A 377 -25.64 -27.71 -12.21
CA LYS A 377 -25.69 -28.92 -11.39
C LYS A 377 -26.01 -28.64 -9.92
N THR A 378 -26.29 -27.39 -9.55
CA THR A 378 -26.64 -26.99 -8.19
C THR A 378 -28.05 -26.40 -8.14
N ASP A 379 -28.54 -26.10 -6.93
CA ASP A 379 -29.84 -25.46 -6.71
C ASP A 379 -29.80 -23.94 -6.95
N CYS A 380 -28.84 -23.44 -7.75
CA CYS A 380 -28.69 -22.01 -8.04
C CYS A 380 -29.92 -21.50 -8.80
N SER A 381 -30.44 -20.33 -8.44
CA SER A 381 -31.60 -19.76 -9.15
C SER A 381 -31.31 -19.53 -10.64
N GLU A 382 -32.32 -19.75 -11.49
CA GLU A 382 -32.22 -19.50 -12.95
C GLU A 382 -31.83 -18.06 -13.27
N GLU A 383 -32.29 -17.09 -12.48
CA GLU A 383 -31.95 -15.69 -12.66
C GLU A 383 -30.47 -15.42 -12.33
N ALA A 384 -29.97 -15.97 -11.23
CA ALA A 384 -28.60 -15.75 -10.79
C ALA A 384 -27.58 -16.40 -11.73
N LYS A 385 -27.84 -17.63 -12.19
CA LYS A 385 -26.91 -18.30 -13.11
C LYS A 385 -26.90 -17.69 -14.51
N ASN A 386 -27.99 -17.06 -14.96
CA ASN A 386 -28.02 -16.36 -16.25
C ASN A 386 -27.50 -14.91 -16.17
N ASP A 387 -27.14 -14.44 -14.97
CA ASP A 387 -26.55 -13.11 -14.75
C ASP A 387 -25.03 -13.18 -14.94
N CYS A 388 -24.57 -12.93 -16.17
CA CYS A 388 -23.16 -12.94 -16.53
C CYS A 388 -22.31 -11.99 -15.64
N ILE A 389 -22.87 -10.85 -15.19
CA ILE A 389 -22.13 -9.90 -14.35
C ILE A 389 -21.89 -10.53 -12.97
N ALA A 390 -22.92 -11.15 -12.38
CA ALA A 390 -22.79 -11.85 -11.10
C ALA A 390 -21.77 -13.00 -11.19
N VAL A 391 -21.79 -13.78 -12.27
CA VAL A 391 -20.84 -14.90 -12.49
C VAL A 391 -19.40 -14.38 -12.59
N VAL A 392 -19.16 -13.30 -13.33
CA VAL A 392 -17.82 -12.69 -13.45
C VAL A 392 -17.29 -12.23 -12.09
N PHE A 393 -18.09 -11.51 -11.30
CA PHE A 393 -17.66 -11.08 -9.97
C PHE A 393 -17.49 -12.25 -9.01
N ALA A 394 -18.33 -13.28 -9.10
CA ALA A 394 -18.19 -14.47 -8.27
C ALA A 394 -16.90 -15.23 -8.56
N LEU A 395 -16.54 -15.42 -9.83
CA LEU A 395 -15.27 -16.03 -10.22
C LEU A 395 -14.07 -15.20 -9.77
N SER A 396 -14.15 -13.87 -9.89
CA SER A 396 -13.11 -12.97 -9.34
C SER A 396 -12.99 -13.09 -7.82
N ARG A 397 -14.10 -13.24 -7.09
CA ARG A 397 -14.13 -13.41 -5.62
C ARG A 397 -13.65 -14.78 -5.16
N LEU A 398 -13.70 -15.83 -5.97
CA LEU A 398 -13.25 -17.16 -5.56
C LEU A 398 -11.79 -17.15 -5.08
N ILE A 399 -10.95 -16.28 -5.62
CA ILE A 399 -9.53 -16.18 -5.23
C ILE A 399 -9.32 -15.76 -3.78
N ASP A 400 -10.31 -15.11 -3.18
CA ASP A 400 -10.26 -14.65 -1.80
C ASP A 400 -10.44 -15.84 -0.82
N TYR A 401 -10.82 -17.03 -1.29
CA TYR A 401 -11.07 -18.22 -0.48
C TYR A 401 -9.87 -19.17 -0.49
N THR A 402 -8.97 -18.97 0.47
CA THR A 402 -7.73 -19.76 0.60
C THR A 402 -7.99 -21.23 0.91
N ASP A 403 -9.10 -21.55 1.57
CA ASP A 403 -9.54 -22.91 1.90
C ASP A 403 -9.83 -23.76 0.66
N LEU A 404 -10.14 -23.12 -0.48
CA LEU A 404 -10.42 -23.83 -1.73
C LEU A 404 -9.15 -24.33 -2.42
N GLN A 405 -7.96 -23.81 -2.08
CA GLN A 405 -6.69 -24.16 -2.74
C GLN A 405 -6.77 -24.11 -4.29
N LEU A 406 -7.32 -23.03 -4.84
CA LEU A 406 -7.58 -22.92 -6.27
C LEU A 406 -6.30 -23.15 -7.12
N PRO A 407 -6.40 -23.92 -8.21
CA PRO A 407 -5.26 -24.17 -9.08
C PRO A 407 -4.89 -22.88 -9.83
N HIS A 408 -3.63 -22.77 -10.24
CA HIS A 408 -3.18 -21.64 -11.05
C HIS A 408 -3.58 -21.79 -12.53
N ALA A 409 -3.40 -22.99 -13.10
CA ALA A 409 -3.64 -23.25 -14.51
C ALA A 409 -5.12 -23.37 -14.88
N ALA A 410 -5.50 -22.86 -16.05
CA ALA A 410 -6.88 -22.82 -16.54
C ALA A 410 -7.54 -24.21 -16.64
N HIS A 411 -6.84 -25.18 -17.23
CA HIS A 411 -7.34 -26.55 -17.40
C HIS A 411 -7.67 -27.22 -16.05
N ASN A 412 -6.79 -27.07 -15.06
CA ASN A 412 -7.04 -27.57 -13.71
C ASN A 412 -8.24 -26.90 -13.04
N MET A 413 -8.47 -25.59 -13.29
CA MET A 413 -9.64 -24.90 -12.78
C MET A 413 -10.94 -25.45 -13.39
N ARG A 414 -10.96 -25.73 -14.70
CA ARG A 414 -12.13 -26.33 -15.39
C ARG A 414 -12.48 -27.70 -14.82
N ILE A 415 -11.49 -28.56 -14.65
CA ILE A 415 -11.67 -29.91 -14.07
C ILE A 415 -12.26 -29.79 -12.66
N ARG A 416 -11.70 -28.93 -11.81
CA ARG A 416 -12.23 -28.74 -10.46
C ARG A 416 -13.65 -28.18 -10.46
N LEU A 417 -13.95 -27.17 -11.27
CA LEU A 417 -15.31 -26.65 -11.37
C LEU A 417 -16.30 -27.77 -11.75
N ARG A 418 -15.90 -28.71 -12.59
CA ARG A 418 -16.74 -29.85 -12.98
C ARG A 418 -16.84 -30.93 -11.93
N ASN A 419 -15.76 -31.25 -11.21
CA ASN A 419 -15.65 -32.45 -10.38
C ASN A 419 -15.67 -32.20 -8.87
N ASP A 420 -15.30 -31.01 -8.41
CA ASP A 420 -15.17 -30.69 -6.99
C ASP A 420 -16.48 -30.11 -6.42
N PRO A 421 -17.25 -30.90 -5.64
CA PRO A 421 -18.54 -30.45 -5.10
C PRO A 421 -18.40 -29.30 -4.09
N GLN A 422 -17.27 -29.19 -3.38
CA GLN A 422 -17.03 -28.09 -2.43
C GLN A 422 -16.85 -26.78 -3.20
N LEU A 423 -16.04 -26.80 -4.27
CA LEU A 423 -15.86 -25.63 -5.13
C LEU A 423 -17.17 -25.20 -5.79
N ARG A 424 -17.96 -26.15 -6.32
CA ARG A 424 -19.27 -25.85 -6.93
C ARG A 424 -20.25 -25.22 -5.94
N SER A 425 -20.35 -25.80 -4.74
CA SER A 425 -21.22 -25.28 -3.68
C SER A 425 -20.83 -23.86 -3.29
N ARG A 426 -19.51 -23.61 -3.13
CA ARG A 426 -19.01 -22.28 -2.82
C ARG A 426 -19.28 -21.27 -3.95
N LEU A 427 -19.02 -21.66 -5.20
CA LEU A 427 -19.30 -20.81 -6.37
C LEU A 427 -20.78 -20.44 -6.43
N MET A 428 -21.69 -21.41 -6.25
CA MET A 428 -23.13 -21.16 -6.19
C MET A 428 -23.48 -20.11 -5.15
N THR A 429 -23.00 -20.27 -3.90
CA THR A 429 -23.27 -19.31 -2.82
C THR A 429 -22.80 -17.91 -3.20
N ILE A 430 -21.60 -17.76 -3.76
CA ILE A 430 -21.06 -16.45 -4.13
C ILE A 430 -21.84 -15.84 -5.30
N VAL A 431 -22.25 -16.63 -6.29
CA VAL A 431 -23.07 -16.15 -7.42
C VAL A 431 -24.43 -15.65 -6.92
N GLU A 432 -25.09 -16.37 -6.02
CA GLU A 432 -26.35 -15.93 -5.43
C GLU A 432 -26.17 -14.65 -4.60
N GLU A 433 -25.12 -14.56 -3.79
CA GLU A 433 -24.79 -13.34 -3.04
C GLU A 433 -24.56 -12.15 -3.98
N GLU A 434 -23.75 -12.32 -5.03
CA GLU A 434 -23.48 -11.25 -5.99
C GLU A 434 -24.74 -10.85 -6.75
N HIS A 435 -25.50 -11.81 -7.26
CA HIS A 435 -26.76 -11.52 -7.94
C HIS A 435 -27.74 -10.77 -7.03
N GLN A 436 -27.93 -11.21 -5.79
CA GLN A 436 -28.79 -10.53 -4.82
C GLN A 436 -28.28 -9.11 -4.52
N LEU A 437 -26.98 -8.93 -4.30
CA LEU A 437 -26.40 -7.61 -4.01
C LEU A 437 -26.53 -6.65 -5.19
N LEU A 438 -26.31 -7.13 -6.41
CA LEU A 438 -26.45 -6.33 -7.63
C LEU A 438 -27.91 -5.98 -7.88
N THR A 439 -28.82 -6.96 -7.84
CA THR A 439 -30.24 -6.73 -8.16
C THR A 439 -31.02 -6.01 -7.06
N ALA A 440 -30.64 -6.15 -5.79
CA ALA A 440 -31.28 -5.41 -4.69
C ALA A 440 -31.10 -3.89 -4.83
N LYS A 441 -29.98 -3.47 -5.41
CA LYS A 441 -29.70 -2.05 -5.72
C LYS A 441 -30.01 -1.68 -7.16
N ALA A 442 -29.93 -2.65 -8.07
CA ALA A 442 -29.99 -2.40 -9.50
C ALA A 442 -30.77 -3.48 -10.25
N PRO A 443 -32.10 -3.36 -10.39
CA PRO A 443 -32.83 -4.16 -11.36
C PRO A 443 -32.23 -3.89 -12.74
N ARG A 444 -31.72 -4.94 -13.40
CA ARG A 444 -30.93 -4.86 -14.65
C ARG A 444 -29.61 -4.08 -14.47
N PRO A 445 -28.57 -4.72 -13.90
CA PRO A 445 -27.26 -4.09 -13.70
C PRO A 445 -26.56 -3.76 -15.02
N VAL A 446 -25.95 -2.59 -15.09
CA VAL A 446 -25.15 -2.06 -16.19
C VAL A 446 -23.75 -1.75 -15.67
N LEU A 447 -22.74 -2.37 -16.28
CA LEU A 447 -21.33 -2.07 -16.04
C LEU A 447 -21.00 -0.70 -16.63
N VAL A 448 -20.44 0.18 -15.81
CA VAL A 448 -20.02 1.53 -16.20
C VAL A 448 -18.51 1.57 -16.31
N GLY A 449 -18.02 1.75 -17.54
CA GLY A 449 -16.59 1.92 -17.81
C GLY A 449 -16.04 3.23 -17.22
N LYS A 450 -14.73 3.29 -16.99
CA LYS A 450 -14.05 4.42 -16.35
C LYS A 450 -14.25 5.74 -17.09
N HIS A 451 -14.32 5.72 -18.42
CA HIS A 451 -14.55 6.91 -19.22
C HIS A 451 -15.94 7.49 -19.02
N VAL A 452 -16.98 6.64 -19.04
CA VAL A 452 -18.37 7.04 -18.76
C VAL A 452 -18.49 7.55 -17.32
N TYR A 453 -17.85 6.87 -16.36
CA TYR A 453 -17.87 7.31 -14.97
C TYR A 453 -17.24 8.71 -14.79
N ARG A 454 -16.07 8.95 -15.39
CA ARG A 454 -15.42 10.28 -15.41
C ARG A 454 -16.31 11.34 -16.04
N GLU A 455 -16.95 11.03 -17.17
CA GLU A 455 -17.86 11.95 -17.85
C GLU A 455 -19.04 12.34 -16.96
N LEU A 456 -19.71 11.36 -16.34
CA LEU A 456 -20.80 11.62 -15.41
C LEU A 456 -20.35 12.52 -14.25
N ARG A 457 -19.20 12.21 -13.63
CA ARG A 457 -18.64 13.03 -12.55
C ARG A 457 -18.25 14.44 -13.03
N HIS A 458 -17.70 14.58 -14.23
CA HIS A 458 -17.36 15.86 -14.84
C HIS A 458 -18.59 16.74 -15.04
N LEU A 459 -19.68 16.17 -15.56
CA LEU A 459 -20.95 16.87 -15.75
C LEU A 459 -21.61 17.29 -14.42
N MET A 460 -21.38 16.52 -13.36
CA MET A 460 -21.92 16.78 -12.01
C MET A 460 -21.02 17.63 -11.11
N ARG A 461 -19.82 18.01 -11.54
CA ARG A 461 -18.81 18.64 -10.65
C ARG A 461 -19.32 19.88 -9.91
N ASP A 462 -20.24 20.63 -10.52
CA ASP A 462 -20.81 21.87 -9.96
C ASP A 462 -22.19 21.64 -9.30
N HIS A 463 -22.60 20.38 -9.16
CA HIS A 463 -23.88 19.92 -8.62
C HIS A 463 -23.66 18.84 -7.55
N GLU A 464 -23.14 19.23 -6.38
CA GLU A 464 -22.75 18.29 -5.31
C GLU A 464 -23.86 17.30 -4.90
N ALA A 465 -25.12 17.75 -4.80
CA ALA A 465 -26.23 16.85 -4.47
C ALA A 465 -26.46 15.75 -5.52
N ALA A 466 -26.31 16.07 -6.80
CA ALA A 466 -26.41 15.08 -7.89
C ALA A 466 -25.22 14.12 -7.86
N GLU A 467 -24.02 14.62 -7.57
CA GLU A 467 -22.82 13.79 -7.42
C GLU A 467 -22.94 12.81 -6.24
N ILE A 468 -23.43 13.27 -5.08
CA ILE A 468 -23.71 12.42 -3.91
C ILE A 468 -24.76 11.35 -4.26
N GLN A 469 -25.81 11.71 -5.00
CA GLN A 469 -26.81 10.76 -5.46
C GLN A 469 -26.19 9.70 -6.39
N LEU A 470 -25.36 10.09 -7.36
CA LEU A 470 -24.67 9.14 -8.23
C LEU A 470 -23.80 8.15 -7.44
N VAL A 471 -23.09 8.65 -6.41
CA VAL A 471 -22.27 7.80 -5.51
C VAL A 471 -23.13 6.79 -4.75
N HIS A 472 -24.33 7.17 -4.33
CA HIS A 472 -25.28 6.24 -3.69
C HIS A 472 -25.71 5.11 -4.61
N LEU A 473 -26.05 5.47 -5.85
CA LEU A 473 -26.57 4.57 -6.88
C LEU A 473 -25.51 3.63 -7.45
N MET A 474 -24.23 4.03 -7.43
CA MET A 474 -23.13 3.15 -7.83
C MET A 474 -22.93 1.99 -6.86
N THR A 475 -22.71 0.80 -7.40
CA THR A 475 -22.08 -0.33 -6.72
C THR A 475 -20.69 -0.54 -7.31
N THR A 476 -19.66 -0.50 -6.47
CA THR A 476 -18.27 -0.69 -6.91
C THR A 476 -17.78 -2.09 -6.52
N ARG A 477 -17.14 -2.79 -7.45
CA ARG A 477 -16.64 -4.16 -7.29
C ARG A 477 -15.17 -4.28 -7.67
N ARG A 478 -14.50 -5.26 -7.07
CA ARG A 478 -13.11 -5.61 -7.36
C ARG A 478 -13.06 -6.75 -8.38
N LEU A 479 -12.14 -6.62 -9.33
CA LEU A 479 -11.84 -7.61 -10.35
C LEU A 479 -10.37 -8.01 -10.24
N SER A 480 -10.10 -9.28 -9.99
CA SER A 480 -8.75 -9.84 -10.02
C SER A 480 -8.46 -10.34 -11.42
N VAL A 481 -7.52 -9.71 -12.10
CA VAL A 481 -7.25 -9.94 -13.53
C VAL A 481 -5.77 -10.15 -13.77
N ALA A 482 -5.41 -10.70 -14.93
CA ALA A 482 -4.02 -10.85 -15.32
C ALA A 482 -3.30 -9.50 -15.33
N LEU A 483 -2.04 -9.48 -14.89
CA LEU A 483 -1.24 -8.27 -14.97
C LEU A 483 -0.94 -7.95 -16.45
N ASN A 484 -1.56 -6.89 -16.95
CA ASN A 484 -1.38 -6.53 -18.36
C ASN A 484 0.09 -6.16 -18.68
N PRO A 485 0.58 -6.34 -19.92
CA PRO A 485 2.00 -6.12 -20.26
C PRO A 485 2.50 -4.70 -19.95
N ARG A 486 1.67 -3.67 -20.18
CA ARG A 486 2.05 -2.27 -19.92
C ARG A 486 2.25 -2.01 -18.42
N THR A 487 1.33 -2.46 -17.58
CA THR A 487 1.45 -2.36 -16.12
C THR A 487 2.56 -3.28 -15.59
N CYS A 488 2.79 -4.43 -16.23
CA CYS A 488 3.91 -5.29 -15.88
C CYS A 488 5.26 -4.60 -16.08
N LEU A 489 5.45 -3.90 -17.21
CA LEU A 489 6.66 -3.11 -17.45
C LEU A 489 6.86 -2.03 -16.38
N LEU A 490 5.77 -1.41 -15.92
CA LEU A 490 5.79 -0.41 -14.84
C LEU A 490 6.31 -0.99 -13.51
N PHE A 491 5.89 -2.21 -13.16
CA PHE A 491 6.27 -2.84 -11.89
C PHE A 491 7.48 -3.78 -11.96
N THR A 492 7.99 -4.07 -13.16
CA THR A 492 9.17 -4.93 -13.35
C THR A 492 10.40 -4.46 -12.56
N PRO A 493 10.74 -3.15 -12.50
CA PRO A 493 11.83 -2.66 -11.64
C PRO A 493 11.63 -3.03 -10.17
N TRP A 494 10.42 -2.78 -9.63
CA TRP A 494 10.06 -3.14 -8.26
C TRP A 494 10.14 -4.65 -7.99
N MET A 495 9.65 -5.48 -8.93
CA MET A 495 9.70 -6.95 -8.82
C MET A 495 11.15 -7.46 -8.78
N ARG A 496 12.04 -6.90 -9.61
CA ARG A 496 13.46 -7.28 -9.64
C ARG A 496 14.16 -6.89 -8.34
N ARG A 497 13.99 -5.63 -7.92
CA ARG A 497 14.56 -5.06 -6.69
C ARG A 497 14.17 -5.88 -5.46
N ASN A 498 12.93 -6.33 -5.40
CA ASN A 498 12.37 -7.05 -4.24
C ASN A 498 12.26 -8.57 -4.42
N SER A 499 12.82 -9.14 -5.50
CA SER A 499 12.65 -10.55 -5.88
C SER A 499 12.97 -11.55 -4.77
N LYS A 500 14.05 -11.34 -4.00
CA LYS A 500 14.41 -12.19 -2.86
C LYS A 500 13.35 -12.17 -1.76
N SER A 501 12.92 -10.98 -1.34
CA SER A 501 11.88 -10.80 -0.33
C SER A 501 10.55 -11.39 -0.81
N ILE A 502 10.17 -11.17 -2.06
CA ILE A 502 8.97 -11.75 -2.68
C ILE A 502 9.02 -13.28 -2.63
N MET A 503 10.12 -13.91 -3.04
CA MET A 503 10.28 -15.37 -3.02
C MET A 503 10.21 -15.93 -1.60
N LYS A 504 10.85 -15.26 -0.63
CA LYS A 504 10.81 -15.66 0.78
C LYS A 504 9.38 -15.67 1.31
N ILE A 505 8.61 -14.63 1.03
CA ILE A 505 7.21 -14.52 1.49
C ILE A 505 6.34 -15.55 0.78
N ALA A 506 6.47 -15.69 -0.54
CA ALA A 506 5.75 -16.71 -1.31
C ALA A 506 6.01 -18.12 -0.76
N ALA A 507 7.26 -18.46 -0.43
CA ALA A 507 7.62 -19.74 0.17
C ALA A 507 6.96 -19.96 1.54
N ARG A 508 6.88 -18.91 2.38
CA ARG A 508 6.20 -18.97 3.68
C ARG A 508 4.69 -19.19 3.52
N TYR A 509 4.03 -18.41 2.66
CA TYR A 509 2.59 -18.55 2.41
C TYR A 509 2.24 -19.90 1.79
N ARG A 510 3.11 -20.45 0.95
CA ARG A 510 2.99 -21.81 0.43
C ARG A 510 3.02 -22.86 1.54
N GLN A 511 3.91 -22.73 2.53
CA GLN A 511 3.97 -23.66 3.68
C GLN A 511 2.69 -23.61 4.52
N MET A 512 2.02 -22.45 4.55
CA MET A 512 0.76 -22.24 5.25
C MET A 512 -0.48 -22.66 4.42
N GLY A 513 -0.29 -23.19 3.21
CA GLY A 513 -1.37 -23.68 2.35
C GLY A 513 -2.07 -22.60 1.51
N HIS A 514 -1.54 -21.38 1.45
CA HIS A 514 -2.08 -20.34 0.56
C HIS A 514 -1.70 -20.62 -0.89
N VAL A 515 -2.51 -20.14 -1.83
CA VAL A 515 -2.26 -20.25 -3.28
C VAL A 515 -1.67 -18.99 -3.90
N SER A 516 -1.82 -17.86 -3.20
CA SER A 516 -1.28 -16.57 -3.62
C SER A 516 -0.89 -15.73 -2.41
N VAL A 517 -0.01 -14.77 -2.65
CA VAL A 517 0.39 -13.71 -1.72
C VAL A 517 0.07 -12.36 -2.38
N ALA A 518 -0.45 -11.40 -1.61
CA ALA A 518 -0.83 -10.09 -2.09
C ALA A 518 0.18 -9.01 -1.64
N PHE A 519 0.39 -8.01 -2.49
CA PHE A 519 1.28 -6.88 -2.24
C PHE A 519 0.58 -5.58 -2.61
N SER A 520 0.79 -4.54 -1.82
CA SER A 520 0.45 -3.16 -2.18
C SER A 520 1.72 -2.47 -2.67
N VAL A 521 1.71 -2.02 -3.92
CA VAL A 521 2.87 -1.47 -4.62
C VAL A 521 2.58 -0.04 -5.04
N ARG A 522 3.44 0.91 -4.67
CA ARG A 522 3.32 2.32 -5.07
C ARG A 522 4.45 2.72 -5.99
N HIS A 523 4.17 2.77 -7.29
CA HIS A 523 5.16 3.26 -8.25
C HIS A 523 5.58 4.72 -7.98
N GLY A 524 4.67 5.52 -7.40
CA GLY A 524 4.94 6.90 -7.01
C GLY A 524 6.11 7.06 -6.03
N GLU A 525 6.39 6.07 -5.17
CA GLU A 525 7.54 6.11 -4.25
C GLU A 525 8.86 6.14 -5.02
N GLU A 526 8.96 5.35 -6.09
CA GLU A 526 10.14 5.32 -6.95
C GLU A 526 10.28 6.62 -7.76
N GLU A 527 9.18 7.11 -8.31
CA GLU A 527 9.16 8.38 -9.05
C GLU A 527 9.51 9.57 -8.16
N TYR A 528 9.10 9.58 -6.90
CA TYR A 528 9.51 10.60 -5.94
C TYR A 528 11.03 10.63 -5.74
N ILE A 529 11.66 9.48 -5.52
CA ILE A 529 13.11 9.42 -5.32
C ILE A 529 13.87 9.82 -6.60
N LYS A 530 13.40 9.40 -7.79
CA LYS A 530 13.96 9.86 -9.07
C LYS A 530 13.79 11.36 -9.27
N LEU A 531 12.66 11.93 -8.86
CA LEU A 531 12.41 13.36 -8.93
C LEU A 531 13.40 14.11 -8.04
N VAL A 532 13.56 13.67 -6.78
CA VAL A 532 14.51 14.27 -5.84
C VAL A 532 15.95 14.16 -6.35
N ASP A 533 16.35 13.01 -6.90
CA ASP A 533 17.68 12.84 -7.52
C ASP A 533 17.90 13.81 -8.68
N CYS A 534 16.90 13.94 -9.55
CA CYS A 534 16.92 14.85 -10.69
C CYS A 534 17.03 16.33 -10.27
N ILE A 535 16.39 16.71 -9.16
CA ILE A 535 16.42 18.08 -8.63
C ILE A 535 17.75 18.37 -7.92
N LEU A 536 18.13 17.53 -6.94
CA LEU A 536 19.28 17.78 -6.07
C LEU A 536 20.64 17.46 -6.73
N GLY A 537 20.64 16.82 -7.90
CA GLY A 537 21.83 16.71 -8.76
C GLY A 537 22.98 15.92 -8.14
N GLY A 538 22.69 15.07 -7.15
CA GLY A 538 23.65 14.19 -6.50
C GLY A 538 24.31 14.72 -5.23
N ARG A 539 23.83 15.82 -4.62
CA ARG A 539 24.27 16.21 -3.28
C ARG A 539 23.16 16.78 -2.41
N GLY A 540 22.95 16.19 -1.23
CA GLY A 540 21.92 16.66 -0.30
C GLY A 540 21.32 15.54 0.54
N PHE A 541 20.09 15.77 0.99
CA PHE A 541 19.32 14.84 1.83
C PHE A 541 17.89 14.63 1.33
N ILE A 542 17.37 13.45 1.63
CA ILE A 542 15.95 13.12 1.54
C ILE A 542 15.48 12.84 2.96
N LEU A 543 14.46 13.55 3.43
CA LEU A 543 13.83 13.35 4.74
C LEU A 543 12.35 13.00 4.52
N SER A 544 12.01 11.74 4.71
CA SER A 544 10.64 11.22 4.56
C SER A 544 10.08 10.81 5.92
N ILE A 545 8.90 11.32 6.28
CA ILE A 545 8.21 11.03 7.53
C ILE A 545 6.80 10.57 7.19
N ASP A 546 6.47 9.34 7.53
CA ASP A 546 5.18 8.76 7.18
C ASP A 546 4.86 7.51 8.00
N TYR A 547 3.62 7.04 8.00
CA TYR A 547 3.27 5.76 8.61
C TYR A 547 3.40 4.62 7.61
N GLY A 548 4.07 3.57 8.05
CA GLY A 548 4.45 2.46 7.18
C GLY A 548 5.43 1.52 7.86
N ALA A 549 6.02 0.64 7.04
CA ALA A 549 6.89 -0.43 7.52
C ALA A 549 7.93 -0.82 6.46
N SER A 550 8.76 -1.80 6.80
CA SER A 550 9.56 -2.52 5.83
C SER A 550 8.69 -3.44 4.94
N PHE A 551 9.29 -3.92 3.86
CA PHE A 551 8.64 -4.74 2.84
C PHE A 551 7.85 -5.94 3.41
N GLU A 552 8.47 -6.75 4.26
CA GLU A 552 7.87 -7.99 4.77
C GLU A 552 6.59 -7.75 5.60
N PRO A 553 6.58 -6.88 6.64
CA PRO A 553 5.37 -6.55 7.39
C PRO A 553 4.20 -6.08 6.52
N LEU A 554 4.47 -5.29 5.47
CA LEU A 554 3.42 -4.82 4.56
C LEU A 554 2.84 -5.94 3.71
N ALA A 555 3.70 -6.82 3.19
CA ALA A 555 3.23 -7.99 2.46
C ALA A 555 2.38 -8.90 3.37
N HIS A 556 2.76 -9.04 4.65
CA HIS A 556 1.99 -9.79 5.63
C HIS A 556 0.61 -9.16 5.89
N SER A 557 0.52 -7.84 6.06
CA SER A 557 -0.76 -7.17 6.34
C SER A 557 -1.74 -7.26 5.18
N VAL A 558 -1.27 -7.15 3.94
CA VAL A 558 -2.13 -7.23 2.76
C VAL A 558 -2.47 -8.68 2.39
N SER A 559 -1.63 -9.65 2.77
CA SER A 559 -1.85 -11.07 2.46
C SER A 559 -2.63 -11.83 3.51
N SER A 560 -2.67 -11.38 4.76
CA SER A 560 -3.39 -12.07 5.84
C SER A 560 -4.90 -11.99 5.70
N SER A 561 -5.42 -10.96 5.03
CA SER A 561 -6.85 -10.82 4.74
C SER A 561 -7.07 -10.55 3.25
N PRO A 562 -7.87 -11.37 2.55
CA PRO A 562 -8.18 -11.12 1.15
C PRO A 562 -9.00 -9.84 0.95
N PHE A 563 -9.67 -9.36 2.01
CA PHE A 563 -10.49 -8.15 1.98
C PHE A 563 -9.68 -6.86 2.16
N GLU A 564 -8.48 -6.93 2.71
CA GLU A 564 -7.59 -5.78 2.87
C GLU A 564 -6.90 -5.45 1.55
N ASP A 565 -7.16 -4.27 1.00
CA ASP A 565 -6.50 -3.82 -0.23
C ASP A 565 -5.21 -3.03 0.04
N GLY A 566 -4.87 -2.84 1.32
CA GLY A 566 -3.80 -1.94 1.75
C GLY A 566 -4.16 -0.46 1.58
N VAL A 567 -5.44 -0.16 1.28
CA VAL A 567 -6.00 1.19 1.21
C VAL A 567 -6.96 1.37 2.39
N ALA A 568 -6.81 2.46 3.12
CA ALA A 568 -7.62 2.81 4.26
C ALA A 568 -8.29 4.17 4.07
N VAL A 569 -9.44 4.35 4.72
CA VAL A 569 -10.04 5.66 4.94
C VAL A 569 -9.63 6.10 6.35
N PRO A 570 -8.88 7.19 6.52
CA PRO A 570 -8.57 7.72 7.85
C PRO A 570 -9.85 7.98 8.65
N PRO A 571 -9.83 7.87 9.99
CA PRO A 571 -11.02 8.11 10.80
C PRO A 571 -11.56 9.53 10.59
N ILE A 572 -12.74 9.65 10.00
CA ILE A 572 -13.38 10.94 9.72
C ILE A 572 -14.39 11.24 10.83
N PRO A 573 -14.36 12.43 11.46
CA PRO A 573 -15.41 12.86 12.38
C PRO A 573 -16.79 12.82 11.68
N PRO A 574 -17.83 12.19 12.28
CA PRO A 574 -19.14 12.09 11.64
C PRO A 574 -19.75 13.44 11.22
N SER A 575 -19.42 14.52 11.93
CA SER A 575 -19.87 15.88 11.63
C SER A 575 -19.17 16.54 10.44
N SER A 576 -18.13 15.91 9.91
CA SER A 576 -17.34 16.43 8.79
C SER A 576 -17.61 15.71 7.46
N ILE A 577 -18.23 14.53 7.50
CA ILE A 577 -18.72 13.84 6.30
C ILE A 577 -19.87 14.66 5.71
N ALA A 578 -19.80 14.94 4.39
CA ALA A 578 -20.86 15.65 3.70
C ALA A 578 -22.22 14.97 3.95
N ALA A 579 -23.22 15.78 4.31
CA ALA A 579 -24.54 15.28 4.63
C ALA A 579 -25.11 14.52 3.42
N GLY A 580 -25.68 13.34 3.68
CA GLY A 580 -26.27 12.51 2.64
C GLY A 580 -25.30 11.57 1.93
N LEU A 581 -24.03 11.45 2.34
CA LEU A 581 -23.17 10.37 1.87
C LEU A 581 -23.58 8.99 2.43
N PRO A 582 -23.21 7.87 1.77
CA PRO A 582 -23.44 6.53 2.29
C PRO A 582 -22.86 6.31 3.71
N GLU A 583 -23.60 5.63 4.58
CA GLU A 583 -23.17 5.37 5.96
C GLU A 583 -21.88 4.54 6.05
N ASP A 584 -21.59 3.73 5.02
CA ASP A 584 -20.44 2.85 4.95
C ASP A 584 -19.18 3.48 4.33
N CYS A 585 -19.16 4.79 4.04
CA CYS A 585 -17.98 5.48 3.47
C CYS A 585 -16.69 5.23 4.26
N GLN A 586 -16.77 5.16 5.59
CA GLN A 586 -15.60 4.98 6.45
C GLN A 586 -15.10 3.52 6.46
N ALA A 587 -16.00 2.56 6.25
CA ALA A 587 -15.67 1.14 6.27
C ALA A 587 -15.25 0.61 4.88
N ASN A 588 -15.60 1.33 3.81
CA ASN A 588 -15.35 0.90 2.44
C ASN A 588 -14.80 2.06 1.61
N TRP A 589 -13.49 2.03 1.38
CA TRP A 589 -12.75 3.05 0.65
C TRP A 589 -13.21 3.24 -0.81
N MET A 590 -13.84 2.23 -1.42
CA MET A 590 -14.39 2.32 -2.78
C MET A 590 -15.77 2.97 -2.84
N ARG A 591 -16.43 3.18 -1.68
CA ARG A 591 -17.83 3.60 -1.61
C ARG A 591 -18.00 5.07 -1.96
N CYS A 592 -17.08 5.93 -1.51
CA CYS A 592 -17.26 7.39 -1.59
C CYS A 592 -16.08 8.10 -2.28
N PRO A 593 -15.73 7.67 -3.51
CA PRO A 593 -14.57 8.22 -4.23
C PRO A 593 -14.73 9.73 -4.44
N GLY A 594 -13.70 10.50 -4.09
CA GLY A 594 -13.72 11.95 -4.16
C GLY A 594 -14.20 12.65 -2.89
N PHE A 595 -14.88 11.96 -1.99
CA PHE A 595 -15.47 12.57 -0.79
C PHE A 595 -14.73 12.23 0.50
N VAL A 596 -13.94 11.16 0.48
CA VAL A 596 -13.11 10.74 1.60
C VAL A 596 -11.64 10.75 1.19
N ASP A 597 -10.79 10.96 2.18
CA ASP A 597 -9.36 10.72 2.02
C ASP A 597 -9.09 9.22 1.90
N LEU A 598 -8.09 8.87 1.10
CA LEU A 598 -7.65 7.50 0.88
C LEU A 598 -6.16 7.45 1.14
N THR A 599 -5.69 6.50 1.94
CA THR A 599 -4.26 6.39 2.27
C THR A 599 -3.80 4.93 2.27
N SER A 600 -2.48 4.71 2.24
CA SER A 600 -1.89 3.38 2.27
C SER A 600 -0.54 3.38 3.00
N PHE A 601 -0.14 2.25 3.59
CA PHE A 601 1.11 2.17 4.36
C PHE A 601 2.36 2.21 3.50
N VAL A 602 3.28 3.14 3.75
CA VAL A 602 4.53 3.34 3.01
C VAL A 602 5.49 2.16 3.12
N ASP A 603 6.10 1.79 1.99
CA ASP A 603 7.15 0.76 1.90
C ASP A 603 8.52 1.44 1.96
N PHE A 604 9.01 1.63 3.19
CA PHE A 604 10.30 2.29 3.42
C PHE A 604 11.47 1.49 2.85
N THR A 605 11.34 0.18 2.66
CA THR A 605 12.36 -0.65 2.02
C THR A 605 12.47 -0.30 0.54
N ASN A 606 11.34 -0.15 -0.15
CA ASN A 606 11.32 0.25 -1.55
C ASN A 606 11.85 1.68 -1.76
N VAL A 607 11.44 2.63 -0.91
CA VAL A 607 11.94 4.01 -0.94
C VAL A 607 13.47 4.05 -0.78
N ALA A 608 13.98 3.37 0.24
CA ALA A 608 15.41 3.31 0.53
C ALA A 608 16.22 2.66 -0.60
N ARG A 609 15.82 1.47 -1.06
CA ARG A 609 16.51 0.73 -2.14
C ARG A 609 16.50 1.48 -3.46
N THR A 610 15.41 2.20 -3.77
CA THR A 610 15.38 3.08 -4.96
C THR A 610 16.44 4.17 -4.86
N GLY A 611 16.59 4.77 -3.68
CA GLY A 611 17.66 5.74 -3.44
C GLY A 611 19.04 5.12 -3.60
N GLU A 612 19.28 3.93 -3.04
CA GLU A 612 20.55 3.20 -3.15
C GLU A 612 20.93 2.87 -4.60
N GLU A 613 19.97 2.47 -5.43
CA GLU A 613 20.17 2.27 -6.89
C GLU A 613 20.61 3.55 -7.59
N LEU A 614 20.17 4.72 -7.10
CA LEU A 614 20.55 6.03 -7.58
C LEU A 614 21.79 6.59 -6.84
N GLY A 615 22.41 5.83 -5.94
CA GLY A 615 23.60 6.21 -5.19
C GLY A 615 23.34 7.08 -3.96
N TRP A 616 22.14 7.04 -3.40
CA TRP A 616 21.82 7.62 -2.09
C TRP A 616 22.06 6.59 -0.98
N ASP A 617 22.73 7.01 0.08
CA ASP A 617 23.00 6.18 1.25
C ASP A 617 21.89 6.34 2.29
N THR A 618 21.38 5.23 2.81
CA THR A 618 20.42 5.25 3.90
C THR A 618 21.12 5.61 5.21
N ILE A 619 20.91 6.86 5.67
CA ILE A 619 21.43 7.34 6.93
C ILE A 619 20.60 6.78 8.09
N LEU A 620 19.31 7.03 8.11
CA LEU A 620 18.48 6.71 9.27
C LEU A 620 17.16 6.14 8.81
N HIS A 621 16.80 4.98 9.31
CA HIS A 621 15.44 4.47 9.31
C HIS A 621 15.05 4.14 10.74
N GLY A 622 13.81 4.43 11.13
CA GLY A 622 13.28 4.05 12.43
C GLY A 622 12.06 4.90 12.78
N PRO A 623 11.60 4.86 14.03
CA PRO A 623 10.42 5.63 14.40
C PRO A 623 10.64 7.13 14.43
N GLN A 624 9.56 7.87 14.17
CA GLN A 624 9.58 9.33 14.07
C GLN A 624 10.19 10.02 15.30
N ASN A 625 9.97 9.48 16.51
CA ASN A 625 10.50 10.06 17.74
C ASN A 625 12.05 10.07 17.80
N LEU A 626 12.75 9.36 16.92
CA LEU A 626 14.21 9.49 16.78
C LEU A 626 14.63 10.88 16.29
N LEU A 627 13.71 11.64 15.67
CA LEU A 627 13.94 13.04 15.33
C LEU A 627 14.06 13.93 16.57
N GLU A 628 13.49 13.52 17.71
CA GLU A 628 13.36 14.32 18.93
C GLU A 628 14.57 14.26 19.86
N LYS A 629 15.70 13.65 19.45
CA LYS A 629 16.85 13.45 20.34
C LYS A 629 17.27 14.76 21.05
N LEU A 630 17.27 14.68 22.38
CA LEU A 630 17.71 15.70 23.32
C LEU A 630 19.21 15.97 23.14
N THR A 631 19.57 17.03 22.44
CA THR A 631 20.89 17.63 22.61
C THR A 631 20.84 18.52 23.85
N PRO A 632 21.86 18.49 24.73
CA PRO A 632 21.94 19.40 25.86
C PRO A 632 21.88 20.82 25.30
N SER A 633 20.94 21.63 25.76
CA SER A 633 21.01 23.07 25.52
C SER A 633 22.40 23.52 26.02
N PRO A 634 23.24 24.18 25.19
CA PRO A 634 24.44 24.81 25.70
C PRO A 634 23.96 25.88 26.66
N ARG A 635 24.13 25.63 27.97
CA ARG A 635 23.88 26.51 29.12
C ARG A 635 23.57 27.96 28.71
N SER A 636 22.30 28.22 28.39
CA SER A 636 21.72 29.55 28.53
C SER A 636 21.41 29.69 30.02
N SER A 637 22.11 30.63 30.67
CA SER A 637 21.96 30.94 32.09
C SER A 637 20.66 31.69 32.41
N SER A 638 19.66 31.67 31.52
CA SER A 638 18.33 32.21 31.78
C SER A 638 17.31 31.07 31.81
N SER A 639 16.56 31.03 32.90
CA SER A 639 15.69 29.97 33.40
C SER A 639 14.43 29.66 32.57
N SER A 640 14.57 29.31 31.29
CA SER A 640 13.49 28.66 30.54
C SER A 640 14.06 27.50 29.73
N GLY A 641 14.09 26.32 30.37
CA GLY A 641 14.69 25.11 29.84
C GLY A 641 14.05 24.67 28.53
N SER A 642 14.86 24.57 27.48
CA SER A 642 14.46 23.95 26.22
C SER A 642 14.38 22.44 26.43
N VAL A 643 13.18 21.93 26.72
CA VAL A 643 12.90 20.49 26.75
C VAL A 643 12.16 20.13 25.47
N VAL A 644 12.68 19.18 24.69
CA VAL A 644 11.87 18.48 23.69
C VAL A 644 12.23 17.01 23.73
N PRO A 645 11.33 16.20 24.31
CA PRO A 645 10.62 15.22 23.51
C PRO A 645 9.19 15.72 23.26
N GLY A 646 8.62 15.46 22.08
CA GLY A 646 7.25 15.81 21.75
C GLY A 646 6.23 15.30 22.78
N VAL A 647 6.55 14.17 23.44
CA VAL A 647 5.77 13.63 24.56
C VAL A 647 5.78 14.54 25.80
N TYR A 648 6.87 15.23 26.10
CA TYR A 648 6.96 16.16 27.25
C TYR A 648 6.14 17.43 27.01
N ALA A 649 6.17 18.00 25.80
CA ALA A 649 5.32 19.13 25.44
C ALA A 649 3.83 18.77 25.57
N ILE A 650 3.45 17.56 25.15
CA ILE A 650 2.08 17.04 25.29
C ILE A 650 1.71 16.81 26.78
N HIS A 651 2.63 16.26 27.58
CA HIS A 651 2.33 15.86 28.97
C HIS A 651 2.33 17.05 29.96
N GLU A 652 3.23 18.03 29.80
CA GLU A 652 3.30 19.18 30.73
C GLU A 652 2.39 20.34 30.34
N HIS A 653 2.15 20.57 29.04
CA HIS A 653 1.54 21.83 28.59
C HIS A 653 0.11 21.66 28.05
N MET A 654 -0.39 20.42 27.87
CA MET A 654 -1.78 20.18 27.51
C MET A 654 -2.48 19.33 28.58
N PRO A 655 -3.63 19.80 29.12
CA PRO A 655 -4.43 18.99 30.02
C PRO A 655 -4.81 17.65 29.36
N PRO A 656 -4.84 16.51 30.09
CA PRO A 656 -5.21 15.20 29.55
C PRO A 656 -6.54 15.18 28.77
N GLU A 657 -7.48 16.03 29.16
CA GLU A 657 -8.79 16.21 28.55
C GLU A 657 -8.77 16.96 27.20
N HIS A 658 -7.67 17.65 26.88
CA HIS A 658 -7.53 18.41 25.64
C HIS A 658 -7.63 17.48 24.41
N PRO A 659 -8.49 17.76 23.41
CA PRO A 659 -8.68 16.90 22.25
C PRO A 659 -7.38 16.62 21.47
N ALA A 660 -6.51 17.63 21.32
CA ALA A 660 -5.21 17.43 20.68
C ALA A 660 -4.30 16.52 21.52
N ALA A 661 -4.32 16.60 22.85
CA ALA A 661 -3.55 15.71 23.71
C ALA A 661 -4.05 14.25 23.58
N ARG A 662 -5.37 14.03 23.51
CA ARG A 662 -5.94 12.70 23.26
C ARG A 662 -5.57 12.14 21.88
N HIS A 663 -5.68 12.94 20.83
CA HIS A 663 -5.29 12.51 19.47
C HIS A 663 -3.79 12.25 19.35
N MET A 664 -2.94 13.13 19.88
CA MET A 664 -1.50 12.92 19.84
C MET A 664 -1.06 11.75 20.71
N ARG A 665 -1.69 11.53 21.87
CA ARG A 665 -1.51 10.28 22.64
C ARG A 665 -1.90 9.07 21.81
N SER A 666 -2.97 9.09 21.03
CA SER A 666 -3.30 7.95 20.14
C SER A 666 -2.24 7.69 19.05
N TRP A 667 -1.58 8.73 18.51
CA TRP A 667 -0.57 8.59 17.46
C TRP A 667 0.83 8.21 17.97
N TYR A 668 1.18 8.71 19.16
CA TYR A 668 2.40 8.27 19.84
C TYR A 668 2.18 6.92 20.56
N GLY A 669 0.96 6.61 21.01
CA GLY A 669 0.51 5.31 21.55
C GLY A 669 -0.43 5.43 22.76
N HIS A 670 -1.48 4.61 22.79
CA HIS A 670 -2.51 4.59 23.86
C HIS A 670 -2.28 3.48 24.92
N ASP A 671 -2.82 3.70 26.13
CA ASP A 671 -2.60 3.00 27.42
C ASP A 671 -3.36 1.67 27.66
N ASP A 672 -4.17 1.15 26.75
CA ASP A 672 -5.22 0.16 27.11
C ASP A 672 -4.82 -1.33 27.10
N LEU A 673 -3.52 -1.64 27.25
CA LEU A 673 -3.06 -2.95 27.71
C LEU A 673 -2.04 -2.74 28.82
N GLU A 674 -2.51 -2.62 30.06
CA GLU A 674 -1.66 -2.57 31.27
C GLU A 674 -0.62 -1.42 31.30
N GLY A 675 -0.87 -0.28 30.62
CA GLY A 675 0.05 0.86 30.62
C GLY A 675 1.28 0.69 29.71
N VAL A 676 1.13 -0.01 28.59
CA VAL A 676 2.17 -0.18 27.54
C VAL A 676 1.77 0.61 26.29
N GLN A 677 2.68 1.44 25.77
CA GLN A 677 2.45 2.29 24.60
C GLN A 677 2.39 1.44 23.32
N ARG A 678 1.25 1.48 22.63
CA ARG A 678 1.18 0.94 21.26
C ARG A 678 2.09 1.77 20.34
N TRP A 679 3.14 1.14 19.82
CA TRP A 679 3.98 1.50 18.66
C TRP A 679 3.63 2.76 17.88
N THR A 680 4.63 3.56 17.51
CA THR A 680 4.39 4.61 16.52
C THR A 680 4.28 3.98 15.13
N GLY A 681 3.10 4.10 14.50
CA GLY A 681 2.91 3.77 13.08
C GLY A 681 3.87 4.59 12.20
N PHE A 682 4.16 5.82 12.62
CA PHE A 682 5.07 6.74 11.95
C PHE A 682 6.54 6.37 12.07
N LYS A 683 7.22 6.42 10.92
CA LYS A 683 8.64 6.21 10.72
C LYS A 683 9.26 7.44 10.07
N VAL A 684 10.57 7.55 10.22
CA VAL A 684 11.43 8.48 9.51
C VAL A 684 12.43 7.68 8.69
N LEU A 685 12.63 8.11 7.44
CA LEU A 685 13.71 7.69 6.57
C LEU A 685 14.53 8.91 6.15
N VAL A 686 15.83 8.87 6.40
CA VAL A 686 16.80 9.87 5.98
C VAL A 686 17.81 9.21 5.06
N GLN A 687 17.99 9.79 3.86
CA GLN A 687 19.01 9.38 2.92
C GLN A 687 19.92 10.58 2.57
N SER A 688 21.19 10.33 2.28
CA SER A 688 22.17 11.33 1.83
C SER A 688 22.78 10.92 0.50
N LYS A 689 23.29 11.92 -0.23
CA LYS A 689 24.17 11.69 -1.37
C LYS A 689 25.22 12.79 -1.40
N GLY A 690 26.46 12.44 -1.71
CA GLY A 690 27.55 13.41 -1.80
C GLY A 690 27.92 14.10 -0.48
N ILE A 691 27.58 13.50 0.66
CA ILE A 691 27.93 13.94 2.02
C ILE A 691 28.97 12.96 2.57
N ALA A 692 30.02 13.44 3.25
CA ALA A 692 31.03 12.53 3.79
C ALA A 692 30.47 11.74 4.98
N ALA A 693 30.77 10.44 5.03
CA ALA A 693 30.23 9.50 6.02
C ALA A 693 30.51 9.93 7.48
N GLU A 694 31.64 10.60 7.74
CA GLU A 694 31.98 11.17 9.05
C GLU A 694 30.95 12.20 9.56
N TYR A 695 30.28 12.91 8.64
CA TYR A 695 29.27 13.89 8.99
C TYR A 695 27.85 13.32 9.03
N GLU A 696 27.60 12.18 8.40
CA GLU A 696 26.31 11.48 8.52
C GLU A 696 26.01 11.10 9.97
N GLU A 697 27.05 10.85 10.77
CA GLU A 697 26.87 10.58 12.20
C GLU A 697 26.31 11.76 12.97
N MET A 698 26.64 12.98 12.55
CA MET A 698 26.06 14.20 13.12
C MET A 698 24.57 14.30 12.81
N VAL A 699 24.14 13.86 11.63
CA VAL A 699 22.71 13.83 11.25
C VAL A 699 21.97 12.76 12.05
N ARG A 700 22.59 11.59 12.24
CA ARG A 700 22.04 10.52 13.10
C ARG A 700 21.95 10.94 14.56
N GLU A 701 22.82 11.82 15.03
CA GLU A 701 22.99 12.15 16.47
C GLU A 701 23.12 10.88 17.31
N GLY A 702 23.88 9.92 16.77
CA GLY A 702 24.02 8.58 17.33
C GLY A 702 22.71 7.80 17.50
N ALA A 703 21.65 8.11 16.75
CA ALA A 703 20.52 7.20 16.59
C ALA A 703 21.00 5.92 15.92
N VAL A 704 20.47 4.79 16.38
CA VAL A 704 20.75 3.50 15.75
C VAL A 704 19.66 3.27 14.71
N SER A 705 20.05 3.23 13.44
CA SER A 705 19.13 2.91 12.35
C SER A 705 18.59 1.50 12.52
N TRP A 706 17.30 1.37 12.26
CA TRP A 706 16.61 0.09 12.16
C TRP A 706 16.88 -0.49 10.78
N HIS A 707 16.92 -1.82 10.70
CA HIS A 707 17.06 -2.49 9.42
C HIS A 707 15.80 -2.35 8.58
N LEU A 708 15.95 -2.47 7.26
CA LEU A 708 14.87 -2.34 6.29
C LEU A 708 14.46 -3.70 5.71
N SER A 709 15.19 -4.77 6.01
CA SER A 709 14.80 -6.12 5.65
C SER A 709 15.11 -7.10 6.77
N SER A 710 14.26 -8.10 6.93
CA SER A 710 14.48 -9.21 7.85
C SER A 710 15.81 -9.97 7.61
N GLU A 711 16.44 -9.84 6.44
CA GLU A 711 17.78 -10.38 6.14
C GLU A 711 18.91 -9.61 6.85
N GLU A 712 18.68 -8.33 7.12
CA GLU A 712 19.59 -7.43 7.84
C GLU A 712 19.36 -7.48 9.35
N LYS A 713 18.35 -8.24 9.81
CA LYS A 713 18.03 -8.42 11.22
C LYS A 713 19.28 -8.85 11.97
N ASP A 714 19.63 -8.10 13.00
CA ASP A 714 20.75 -8.46 13.86
C ASP A 714 20.46 -9.79 14.54
N LYS A 715 21.41 -10.73 14.47
CA LYS A 715 21.29 -12.07 15.08
C LYS A 715 20.98 -12.01 16.58
N CYS A 716 21.33 -10.90 17.23
CA CYS A 716 21.07 -10.75 18.66
C CYS A 716 19.60 -10.40 18.97
N TRP A 717 18.80 -9.94 18.00
CA TRP A 717 17.38 -9.62 18.19
C TRP A 717 16.56 -10.90 18.30
N ARG A 718 16.03 -11.22 19.49
CA ARG A 718 15.05 -12.31 19.65
C ARG A 718 13.83 -12.07 18.77
N VAL A 719 13.28 -10.87 18.86
CA VAL A 719 12.04 -10.43 18.23
C VAL A 719 12.37 -9.30 17.25
N ASP A 720 11.83 -9.37 16.03
CA ASP A 720 12.06 -8.31 15.05
C ASP A 720 11.03 -7.18 15.19
N ILE A 721 11.34 -6.18 16.02
CA ILE A 721 10.42 -5.05 16.25
C ILE A 721 10.14 -4.20 15.00
N THR A 722 10.83 -4.44 13.87
CA THR A 722 10.50 -3.82 12.58
C THR A 722 9.40 -4.55 11.81
N GLU A 723 9.09 -5.82 12.16
CA GLU A 723 8.11 -6.68 11.48
C GLU A 723 6.64 -6.34 11.78
N VAL A 724 6.36 -5.19 12.42
CA VAL A 724 4.99 -4.76 12.74
C VAL A 724 4.64 -3.51 11.94
N PRO A 725 3.64 -3.56 11.04
CA PRO A 725 3.28 -2.41 10.21
C PRO A 725 2.53 -1.32 10.99
N GLN A 726 1.59 -1.71 11.86
CA GLN A 726 0.90 -0.85 12.83
C GLN A 726 0.38 -1.67 14.00
N ALA A 727 0.31 -1.08 15.20
CA ALA A 727 -0.26 -1.70 16.39
C ALA A 727 -1.74 -2.09 16.22
N ASP A 728 -2.49 -1.25 15.52
CA ASP A 728 -3.96 -1.35 15.40
C ASP A 728 -4.38 -2.41 14.37
N VAL A 729 -3.48 -2.69 13.42
CA VAL A 729 -3.64 -3.70 12.37
C VAL A 729 -3.42 -5.11 12.94
N VAL A 730 -2.59 -5.24 13.97
CA VAL A 730 -2.31 -6.52 14.66
C VAL A 730 -3.58 -7.07 15.34
N ASP A 731 -4.39 -6.22 15.95
CA ASP A 731 -5.65 -6.62 16.59
C ASP A 731 -6.69 -7.15 15.57
N ARG A 732 -6.66 -6.68 14.31
CA ARG A 732 -7.64 -7.02 13.29
C ARG A 732 -7.32 -8.27 12.47
N LEU A 733 -6.04 -8.57 12.27
CA LEU A 733 -5.63 -9.43 11.15
C LEU A 733 -5.17 -10.83 11.51
N GLY A 734 -5.19 -11.23 12.78
CA GLY A 734 -4.74 -12.58 13.13
C GLY A 734 -3.27 -12.83 12.77
N ILE A 735 -2.48 -11.80 12.41
CA ILE A 735 -1.10 -11.90 11.91
C ILE A 735 -0.21 -12.68 12.88
N LEU A 736 -0.47 -12.59 14.18
CA LEU A 736 0.30 -13.32 15.20
C LEU A 736 0.11 -14.84 15.13
N THR A 737 -0.99 -15.35 14.54
CA THR A 737 -1.11 -16.80 14.22
C THR A 737 -0.02 -17.24 13.27
N LEU A 738 0.41 -16.37 12.35
CA LEU A 738 1.47 -16.67 11.38
C LEU A 738 2.85 -16.81 12.06
N PHE A 739 2.99 -16.31 13.29
CA PHE A 739 4.24 -16.33 14.06
C PHE A 739 4.27 -17.43 15.14
N GLU A 740 3.32 -18.38 15.14
CA GLU A 740 3.27 -19.50 16.12
C GLU A 740 3.32 -19.05 17.59
N HIS A 741 2.87 -17.82 17.89
CA HIS A 741 2.96 -17.24 19.23
C HIS A 741 1.58 -16.78 19.71
N ASP A 742 1.37 -16.87 21.03
CA ASP A 742 0.13 -16.47 21.70
C ASP A 742 -0.17 -14.97 21.44
N HIS A 743 -1.32 -14.67 20.83
CA HIS A 743 -1.67 -13.35 20.29
C HIS A 743 -1.44 -12.21 21.30
N ASP A 744 -1.98 -12.35 22.50
CA ASP A 744 -1.97 -11.27 23.48
C ASP A 744 -0.58 -11.10 24.11
N ALA A 745 0.14 -12.22 24.32
CA ALA A 745 1.50 -12.19 24.86
C ALA A 745 2.49 -11.56 23.87
N THR A 746 2.34 -11.84 22.58
CA THR A 746 3.29 -11.44 21.53
C THR A 746 3.13 -9.98 21.15
N ALA A 747 1.90 -9.47 20.97
CA ALA A 747 1.67 -8.04 20.73
C ALA A 747 2.26 -7.18 21.85
N GLY A 748 2.06 -7.60 23.10
CA GLY A 748 2.65 -6.96 24.28
C GLY A 748 4.17 -7.09 24.35
N GLU A 749 4.75 -8.25 23.97
CA GLU A 749 6.20 -8.46 23.93
C GLU A 749 6.88 -7.56 22.90
N TYR A 750 6.34 -7.54 21.68
CA TYR A 750 6.78 -6.64 20.63
C TYR A 750 6.71 -5.19 21.20
N ALA A 751 5.58 -4.75 21.79
CA ALA A 751 5.35 -3.33 22.17
C ALA A 751 6.33 -2.88 23.24
N ARG A 752 6.49 -3.72 24.27
CA ARG A 752 7.52 -3.55 25.29
C ARG A 752 8.91 -3.55 24.68
N GLY A 753 9.19 -4.44 23.72
CA GLY A 753 10.48 -4.52 23.00
C GLY A 753 10.82 -3.21 22.28
N TYR A 754 9.85 -2.60 21.61
CA TYR A 754 9.95 -1.31 20.95
C TYR A 754 10.26 -0.16 21.93
N GLU A 755 9.43 0.01 22.95
CA GLU A 755 9.58 1.09 23.90
C GLU A 755 10.87 0.95 24.72
N ASN A 756 11.17 -0.27 25.14
CA ASN A 756 12.42 -0.56 25.84
C ASN A 756 13.61 -0.26 24.93
N SER A 757 13.49 -0.45 23.61
CA SER A 757 14.54 -0.13 22.63
C SER A 757 14.80 1.37 22.55
N GLN A 758 13.73 2.16 22.51
CA GLN A 758 13.82 3.62 22.56
C GLN A 758 14.45 4.10 23.87
N LEU A 759 13.96 3.60 25.00
CA LEU A 759 14.44 3.93 26.34
C LEU A 759 15.91 3.53 26.51
N SER A 760 16.30 2.33 26.09
CA SER A 760 17.66 1.81 26.26
C SER A 760 18.70 2.62 25.49
N VAL A 761 18.43 2.98 24.23
CA VAL A 761 19.35 3.84 23.45
C VAL A 761 19.58 5.19 24.13
N GLN A 762 18.54 5.77 24.72
CA GLN A 762 18.62 7.05 25.40
C GLN A 762 19.30 6.95 26.77
N LEU A 763 19.10 5.85 27.50
CA LEU A 763 19.82 5.57 28.74
C LEU A 763 21.33 5.43 28.51
N VAL A 764 21.78 4.87 27.38
CA VAL A 764 23.21 4.86 27.02
C VAL A 764 23.74 6.28 26.89
N ASP A 765 23.03 7.16 26.17
CA ASP A 765 23.42 8.57 26.01
C ASP A 765 23.50 9.29 27.38
N ILE A 766 22.57 9.03 28.30
CA ILE A 766 22.54 9.62 29.66
C ILE A 766 23.72 9.12 30.51
N VAL A 767 23.91 7.80 30.59
CA VAL A 767 24.96 7.17 31.41
C VAL A 767 26.34 7.69 31.00
N GLU A 768 26.58 7.83 29.71
CA GLU A 768 27.85 8.33 29.19
C GLU A 768 28.03 9.84 29.38
N SER A 769 26.94 10.62 29.34
CA SER A 769 27.00 12.08 29.54
C SER A 769 27.33 12.50 30.99
N GLY A 770 27.17 11.59 31.96
CA GLY A 770 27.34 11.87 33.38
C GLY A 770 26.28 12.79 34.00
N ASN A 771 25.29 13.27 33.23
CA ASN A 771 24.26 14.22 33.67
C ASN A 771 22.95 13.50 34.05
N SER A 772 23.02 12.62 35.06
CA SER A 772 22.02 11.57 35.25
C SER A 772 20.77 11.97 36.03
N SER A 773 20.81 12.89 37.00
CA SER A 773 19.71 13.00 37.99
C SER A 773 18.42 13.64 37.46
N GLU A 774 18.50 14.74 36.71
CA GLU A 774 17.31 15.52 36.30
C GLU A 774 16.55 14.86 35.13
N HIS A 775 17.29 14.28 34.18
CA HIS A 775 16.71 13.48 33.11
C HIS A 775 16.05 12.22 33.66
N PHE A 776 16.67 11.52 34.62
CA PHE A 776 16.09 10.30 35.17
C PHE A 776 14.74 10.53 35.84
N ILE A 777 14.61 11.60 36.65
CA ILE A 777 13.34 11.97 37.30
C ILE A 777 12.23 12.23 36.27
N THR A 778 12.55 12.90 35.17
CA THR A 778 11.59 13.19 34.11
C THR A 778 11.07 11.91 33.45
N TRP A 779 11.96 10.96 33.22
CA TRP A 779 11.63 9.68 32.59
C TRP A 779 10.89 8.73 33.51
N GLU A 780 11.24 8.70 34.79
CA GLU A 780 10.51 7.95 35.80
C GLU A 780 9.05 8.41 35.92
N ARG A 781 8.80 9.71 35.73
CA ARG A 781 7.43 10.26 35.65
C ARG A 781 6.68 9.80 34.41
N MET A 782 7.35 9.74 33.25
CA MET A 782 6.72 9.38 31.98
C MET A 782 6.46 7.87 31.83
N TRP A 783 7.40 7.03 32.26
CA TRP A 783 7.41 5.59 31.95
C TRP A 783 7.28 4.68 33.19
N GLY A 784 7.23 5.27 34.38
CA GLY A 784 7.20 4.56 35.65
C GLY A 784 8.60 4.14 36.14
N VAL A 785 8.88 4.42 37.41
CA VAL A 785 10.16 4.13 38.10
C VAL A 785 10.63 2.68 37.91
N GLN A 786 9.73 1.72 38.11
CA GLN A 786 10.07 0.29 38.06
C GLN A 786 10.53 -0.15 36.66
N ARG A 787 9.91 0.42 35.61
CA ARG A 787 10.24 0.12 34.23
C ARG A 787 11.58 0.72 33.84
N VAL A 788 11.78 2.02 34.10
CA VAL A 788 13.04 2.73 33.82
C VAL A 788 14.21 2.03 34.53
N SER A 789 14.04 1.69 35.80
CA SER A 789 15.04 0.94 36.58
C SER A 789 15.36 -0.43 35.97
N THR A 790 14.35 -1.16 35.49
CA THR A 790 14.53 -2.49 34.88
C THR A 790 15.31 -2.40 33.57
N VAL A 791 14.94 -1.46 32.70
CA VAL A 791 15.62 -1.28 31.40
C VAL A 791 17.03 -0.73 31.61
N LEU A 792 17.23 0.21 32.53
CA LEU A 792 18.57 0.70 32.89
C LEU A 792 19.46 -0.43 33.36
N ARG A 793 19.01 -1.23 34.34
CA ARG A 793 19.80 -2.35 34.87
C ARG A 793 20.21 -3.32 33.76
N LYS A 794 19.25 -3.74 32.92
CA LYS A 794 19.52 -4.65 31.79
C LYS A 794 20.42 -4.04 30.72
N THR A 795 20.37 -2.71 30.54
CA THR A 795 21.24 -1.96 29.62
C THR A 795 22.67 -1.90 30.15
N LEU A 796 22.85 -1.55 31.43
CA LEU A 796 24.16 -1.51 32.08
C LEU A 796 24.81 -2.90 32.14
N GLU A 797 24.02 -3.94 32.42
CA GLU A 797 24.47 -5.34 32.39
C GLU A 797 25.12 -5.71 31.05
N VAL A 798 24.54 -5.29 29.92
CA VAL A 798 25.08 -5.62 28.60
C VAL A 798 26.18 -4.67 28.12
N MET A 799 26.20 -3.42 28.59
CA MET A 799 27.30 -2.49 28.32
C MET A 799 28.60 -2.90 29.03
N GLY A 800 28.49 -3.48 30.23
CA GLY A 800 29.64 -3.95 31.01
C GLY A 800 30.17 -5.34 30.64
N MET A 801 29.47 -6.06 29.76
CA MET A 801 29.85 -7.41 29.33
C MET A 801 30.45 -7.41 27.93
N THR A 802 31.51 -8.19 27.71
CA THR A 802 31.84 -8.71 26.36
C THR A 802 30.76 -9.76 26.06
N PRO A 803 29.78 -9.50 25.17
CA PRO A 803 28.62 -10.37 25.05
C PRO A 803 29.08 -11.76 24.56
N PRO A 804 28.72 -12.86 25.26
CA PRO A 804 28.89 -14.18 24.68
C PRO A 804 27.98 -14.26 23.45
N MET A 805 28.55 -14.52 22.26
CA MET A 805 27.84 -14.57 20.97
C MET A 805 26.64 -15.55 20.92
N ASN A 806 26.44 -16.37 21.96
CA ASN A 806 25.45 -17.45 21.99
C ASN A 806 24.20 -17.17 22.85
N ARG A 807 24.01 -15.99 23.44
CA ARG A 807 22.77 -15.64 24.16
C ARG A 807 21.87 -14.76 23.30
N SER A 808 20.62 -15.19 23.11
CA SER A 808 19.55 -14.35 22.57
C SER A 808 19.30 -13.19 23.53
N LEU A 809 19.31 -11.96 23.01
CA LEU A 809 19.06 -10.74 23.78
C LEU A 809 17.70 -10.14 23.42
N GLU A 810 17.19 -9.28 24.30
CA GLU A 810 16.07 -8.41 23.94
C GLU A 810 16.54 -7.36 22.90
N PRO A 811 15.68 -6.91 21.98
CA PRO A 811 16.05 -5.94 20.93
C PRO A 811 16.71 -4.68 21.48
N PHE A 812 16.26 -4.20 22.65
CA PHE A 812 16.82 -3.01 23.27
C PHE A 812 18.25 -3.19 23.80
N GLN A 813 18.56 -4.38 24.31
CA GLN A 813 19.91 -4.70 24.79
C GLN A 813 20.89 -4.71 23.63
N CYS A 814 20.48 -5.24 22.48
CA CYS A 814 21.25 -5.18 21.24
C CYS A 814 21.55 -3.76 20.78
N LEU A 815 20.51 -2.92 20.77
CA LEU A 815 20.64 -1.52 20.37
C LEU A 815 21.57 -0.75 21.31
N ALA A 816 21.50 -1.00 22.63
CA ALA A 816 22.44 -0.45 23.60
C ALA A 816 23.89 -0.89 23.35
N ILE A 817 24.14 -2.19 23.11
CA ILE A 817 25.48 -2.69 22.80
C ILE A 817 26.03 -2.02 21.53
N ARG A 818 25.22 -1.94 20.46
CA ARG A 818 25.61 -1.28 19.21
C ARG A 818 25.96 0.18 19.44
N LYS A 819 25.10 0.89 20.15
CA LYS A 819 25.29 2.30 20.50
C LYS A 819 26.58 2.52 21.29
N ALA A 820 26.82 1.72 22.33
CA ALA A 820 28.02 1.80 23.16
C ALA A 820 29.30 1.45 22.37
N LYS A 821 29.29 0.38 21.57
CA LYS A 821 30.44 -0.01 20.72
C LYS A 821 30.77 1.07 19.70
N LYS A 822 29.76 1.66 19.07
CA LYS A 822 29.93 2.70 18.06
C LYS A 822 30.61 3.94 18.63
N ARG A 823 30.28 4.31 19.87
CA ARG A 823 30.94 5.40 20.59
C ARG A 823 32.35 5.07 21.09
N GLN A 824 32.65 3.81 21.38
CA GLN A 824 34.03 3.41 21.69
C GLN A 824 34.95 3.47 20.46
N SER A 825 34.38 3.34 19.26
CA SER A 825 35.13 3.41 17.99
C SER A 825 35.27 4.82 17.40
N SER A 826 34.44 5.77 17.84
CA SER A 826 34.48 7.19 17.45
C SER A 826 35.30 7.99 18.46
#